data_AF-A0A8J6M835-F1
#
_entry.id   AF-A0A8J6M835-F1
#
_cell.length_a   1.000
_cell.length_b   1.000
_cell.length_c   1.000
_cell.angle_alpha   90.00
_cell.angle_beta   90.00
_cell.angle_gamma   90.00
#
_symmetry.space_group_name_H-M   'P 1'
#
loop_
_entity.id
_entity.type
_entity.pdbx_description
1 polymer ?
#
loop_
_entity_poly.entity_id
_entity_poly.type
_entity_poly.pdbx_seq_one_letter_code
_entity_poly.pdbx_strand_id
1 'polypeptide(L)'
;MTGIDRMENCFLPLNQRAPSSPSFLRVIGRDGQGRTTALLQKFYQLTKNGGLYLPSGIANPTEPETTRFFEAVGAQFFPERALVERHMTVWLGQLRPAQRQALAQAVMDALSVLKAQGANDNIIKNAYIKFMCWFRSLLGHVLMGIGKASPPKVLFEGNITKYEVLLLHLLHRAGCDVWYVNFASEESYKKADPTLAFSQLVQGDVFSPPSPHFAASPAGSPAPAQRPASASARPAPPPRPSPLPPPPWTGLDDAVSLNAWVGDNPVWDAVLLPCDQRALGPKPKLCALFAAVFGADERSEYRNRLFRLKRALDASGKVWRLLEQKPPAPTAAETAPFLSVDKSAPRGALIRALADRLTPNCGKVQALLLQRAFALAMERSPEQDSVRLFNRGVRLACWLRRYAEVLFEGYRAERQPALVFYGTAAESEITFLWAMAQAGVDVLCFCPERDARKAFAGHYLPPLWLECCFEGSLPSEPFPQREERVRAGTTAYNASRELDQLLYSDTGMFRDRQFARSQPVTLKTTYDEVEQLWKEEAQYRPSFKTEGGVVYVPNLFSKVCGVDKGDLALYWDRIRAMVTEETYLVTSLPFLKLSGPSMSAPQARAFLHSGRLDPKALKASQFYRYGYLPDDTQDYMLEKIQALMDYDLITGGGDLTATMLSVLTNLDKELLRLLQNFDFTRTIPKFLVVDVTETLFSLEECILLAFLNLVGFDIAVFTPTGYRNLESHLRPDSFDTLTAGEFLFDLTVPDLRSRRAGESGGWLGRLFGAGRP
;
A
#
# COMPACT_ATOMS: atom_id res chain seq x y z
N MET A 1 17.47 25.34 -31.77
CA MET A 1 16.98 26.02 -30.55
C MET A 1 17.62 25.32 -29.36
N THR A 2 18.32 26.07 -28.52
CA THR A 2 18.84 25.58 -27.24
C THR A 2 17.68 25.23 -26.30
N GLY A 3 17.95 24.48 -25.22
CA GLY A 3 16.92 24.19 -24.20
C GLY A 3 16.33 25.45 -23.56
N ILE A 4 17.15 26.50 -23.45
CA ILE A 4 16.74 27.81 -22.89
C ILE A 4 15.83 28.56 -23.86
N ASP A 5 16.13 28.57 -25.17
CA ASP A 5 15.27 29.22 -26.18
C ASP A 5 13.86 28.61 -26.18
N ARG A 6 13.75 27.29 -25.93
CA ARG A 6 12.47 26.59 -25.83
C ARG A 6 11.69 27.00 -24.58
N MET A 7 12.37 27.21 -23.45
CA MET A 7 11.74 27.74 -22.24
C MET A 7 11.24 29.17 -22.45
N GLU A 8 12.04 30.02 -23.11
CA GLU A 8 11.66 31.41 -23.41
C GLU A 8 10.43 31.49 -24.34
N ASN A 9 10.36 30.61 -25.35
CA ASN A 9 9.21 30.51 -26.25
C ASN A 9 7.87 30.22 -25.55
N CYS A 10 7.88 29.53 -24.39
CA CYS A 10 6.66 29.20 -23.64
C CYS A 10 5.94 30.45 -23.09
N PHE A 11 6.61 31.60 -23.07
CA PHE A 11 6.02 32.87 -22.61
C PHE A 11 5.35 33.67 -23.73
N LEU A 12 5.57 33.29 -25.00
CA LEU A 12 4.91 33.93 -26.15
C LEU A 12 3.50 33.35 -26.36
N PRO A 13 2.55 34.13 -26.92
CA PRO A 13 1.30 33.60 -27.44
C PRO A 13 1.54 32.58 -28.57
N LEU A 14 0.63 31.61 -28.75
CA LEU A 14 0.79 30.50 -29.71
C LEU A 14 1.09 30.97 -31.15
N ASN A 15 0.42 32.01 -31.62
CA ASN A 15 0.59 32.56 -32.97
C ASN A 15 1.97 33.21 -33.21
N GLN A 16 2.77 33.41 -32.16
CA GLN A 16 4.13 33.93 -32.22
C GLN A 16 5.18 32.83 -32.01
N ARG A 17 4.77 31.56 -31.89
CA ARG A 17 5.66 30.41 -31.72
C ARG A 17 5.86 29.67 -33.04
N ALA A 18 7.04 29.09 -33.22
CA ALA A 18 7.36 28.19 -34.32
C ALA A 18 7.87 26.84 -33.75
N PRO A 19 7.08 25.76 -33.81
CA PRO A 19 5.70 25.66 -34.30
C PRO A 19 4.68 26.34 -33.36
N SER A 20 3.50 26.70 -33.91
CA SER A 20 2.39 27.30 -33.15
C SER A 20 1.67 26.25 -32.29
N SER A 21 2.39 25.67 -31.33
CA SER A 21 1.89 24.62 -30.43
C SER A 21 2.33 24.83 -28.97
N PRO A 22 1.63 24.22 -28.02
CA PRO A 22 2.11 24.12 -26.64
C PRO A 22 3.42 23.32 -26.58
N SER A 23 4.16 23.47 -25.47
CA SER A 23 5.43 22.77 -25.25
C SER A 23 5.38 21.86 -24.02
N PHE A 24 5.97 20.67 -24.12
CA PHE A 24 6.25 19.80 -22.97
C PHE A 24 7.77 19.69 -22.77
N LEU A 25 8.28 20.32 -21.72
CA LEU A 25 9.70 20.31 -21.36
C LEU A 25 9.94 19.47 -20.10
N ARG A 26 11.03 18.70 -20.10
CA ARG A 26 11.60 18.09 -18.89
C ARG A 26 12.88 18.83 -18.54
N VAL A 27 12.91 19.46 -17.37
CA VAL A 27 14.04 20.26 -16.89
C VAL A 27 14.74 19.48 -15.79
N ILE A 28 15.96 19.05 -16.07
CA ILE A 28 16.75 18.22 -15.15
C ILE A 28 17.95 19.04 -14.67
N GLY A 29 18.01 19.29 -13.36
CA GLY A 29 18.99 20.21 -12.76
C GLY A 29 18.70 21.69 -13.10
N ARG A 30 19.67 22.56 -12.79
CA ARG A 30 19.63 23.99 -13.11
C ARG A 30 20.96 24.44 -13.71
N ASP A 31 20.97 25.55 -14.42
CA ASP A 31 22.19 26.14 -14.95
C ASP A 31 22.98 26.89 -13.86
N GLY A 32 24.31 26.91 -13.98
CA GLY A 32 25.17 27.65 -13.05
C GLY A 32 24.99 29.18 -13.13
N GLN A 33 24.48 29.70 -14.26
CA GLN A 33 24.25 31.14 -14.47
C GLN A 33 22.89 31.64 -13.96
N GLY A 34 22.02 30.75 -13.47
CA GLY A 34 20.73 31.09 -12.85
C GLY A 34 19.61 31.49 -13.82
N ARG A 35 19.81 31.33 -15.12
CA ARG A 35 18.85 31.70 -16.17
C ARG A 35 17.66 30.73 -16.22
N THR A 36 17.91 29.43 -16.11
CA THR A 36 16.88 28.38 -15.98
C THR A 36 16.07 28.61 -14.71
N THR A 37 16.73 28.94 -13.58
CA THR A 37 16.02 29.26 -12.32
C THR A 37 15.12 30.49 -12.45
N ALA A 38 15.56 31.55 -13.14
CA ALA A 38 14.73 32.73 -13.39
C ALA A 38 13.51 32.42 -14.27
N LEU A 39 13.68 31.61 -15.32
CA LEU A 39 12.58 31.17 -16.20
C LEU A 39 11.60 30.25 -15.46
N LEU A 40 12.11 29.33 -14.64
CA LEU A 40 11.30 28.49 -13.74
C LEU A 40 10.46 29.35 -12.78
N GLN A 41 11.07 30.35 -12.15
CA GLN A 41 10.36 31.26 -11.24
C GLN A 41 9.26 32.03 -11.99
N LYS A 42 9.54 32.51 -13.21
CA LYS A 42 8.55 33.18 -14.06
C LYS A 42 7.41 32.24 -14.44
N PHE A 43 7.70 31.00 -14.82
CA PHE A 43 6.68 29.99 -15.14
C PHE A 43 5.82 29.64 -13.93
N TYR A 44 6.44 29.46 -12.76
CA TYR A 44 5.75 29.26 -11.49
C TYR A 44 4.81 30.43 -11.13
N GLN A 45 5.18 31.68 -11.38
CA GLN A 45 4.23 32.79 -11.15
C GLN A 45 3.01 32.72 -12.09
N LEU A 46 3.19 32.22 -13.32
CA LEU A 46 2.08 32.05 -14.26
C LEU A 46 1.17 30.87 -13.88
N THR A 47 1.66 29.86 -13.15
CA THR A 47 0.79 28.78 -12.66
C THR A 47 -0.22 29.28 -11.63
N LYS A 48 0.11 30.32 -10.85
CA LYS A 48 -0.82 30.95 -9.89
C LYS A 48 -2.02 31.62 -10.57
N ASN A 49 -1.87 32.03 -11.83
CA ASN A 49 -2.87 32.79 -12.57
C ASN A 49 -3.49 31.94 -13.70
N GLY A 50 -4.28 30.93 -13.33
CA GLY A 50 -5.00 30.08 -14.28
C GLY A 50 -4.21 28.87 -14.81
N GLY A 51 -3.10 28.51 -14.14
CA GLY A 51 -2.36 27.28 -14.36
C GLY A 51 -2.38 26.36 -13.14
N LEU A 52 -1.38 25.48 -13.03
CA LEU A 52 -1.25 24.50 -11.95
C LEU A 52 0.20 24.30 -11.58
N TYR A 53 0.48 24.29 -10.28
CA TYR A 53 1.75 23.84 -9.72
C TYR A 53 1.52 22.62 -8.84
N LEU A 54 2.29 21.56 -9.11
CA LEU A 54 2.27 20.29 -8.40
C LEU A 54 3.64 20.09 -7.74
N PRO A 55 3.79 20.43 -6.44
CA PRO A 55 5.05 20.29 -5.71
C PRO A 55 5.40 18.83 -5.36
N SER A 56 4.45 17.92 -5.54
CA SER A 56 4.56 16.50 -5.26
C SER A 56 3.55 15.73 -6.11
N GLY A 57 3.62 14.40 -6.07
CA GLY A 57 2.68 13.53 -6.79
C GLY A 57 1.20 13.81 -6.50
N ILE A 58 0.35 13.37 -7.42
CA ILE A 58 -1.10 13.49 -7.40
C ILE A 58 -1.68 12.27 -6.67
N ALA A 59 -2.48 12.52 -5.64
CA ALA A 59 -3.18 11.44 -4.94
C ALA A 59 -4.14 10.67 -5.87
N ASN A 60 -4.30 9.37 -5.64
CA ASN A 60 -5.35 8.61 -6.31
C ASN A 60 -6.73 9.17 -5.94
N PRO A 61 -7.73 9.08 -6.84
CA PRO A 61 -9.10 9.46 -6.52
C PRO A 61 -9.62 8.70 -5.30
N THR A 62 -10.33 9.41 -4.45
CA THR A 62 -11.00 8.87 -3.26
C THR A 62 -12.32 8.17 -3.64
N GLU A 63 -12.79 7.27 -2.78
CA GLU A 63 -14.07 6.56 -2.96
C GLU A 63 -15.28 7.51 -3.22
N PRO A 64 -15.41 8.67 -2.54
CA PRO A 64 -16.47 9.63 -2.88
C PRO A 64 -16.34 10.23 -4.29
N GLU A 65 -15.12 10.42 -4.80
CA GLU A 65 -14.89 10.97 -6.14
C GLU A 65 -15.20 9.96 -7.24
N THR A 66 -14.87 8.68 -7.04
CA THR A 66 -15.18 7.59 -7.97
C THR A 66 -16.67 7.27 -7.96
N THR A 67 -17.30 7.21 -6.78
CA THR A 67 -18.75 7.03 -6.63
C THR A 67 -19.52 8.10 -7.39
N ARG A 68 -19.17 9.38 -7.18
CA ARG A 68 -19.79 10.50 -7.90
C ARG A 68 -19.61 10.41 -9.42
N PHE A 69 -18.46 9.91 -9.87
CA PHE A 69 -18.21 9.67 -11.29
C PHE A 69 -19.16 8.60 -11.83
N PHE A 70 -19.25 7.44 -11.17
CA PHE A 70 -20.13 6.36 -11.59
C PHE A 70 -21.62 6.71 -11.52
N GLU A 71 -22.06 7.51 -10.55
CA GLU A 71 -23.43 8.05 -10.52
C GLU A 71 -23.74 8.91 -11.75
N ALA A 72 -22.75 9.68 -12.23
CA ALA A 72 -22.93 10.57 -13.36
C ALA A 72 -22.87 9.86 -14.72
N VAL A 73 -22.04 8.82 -14.86
CA VAL A 73 -21.76 8.19 -16.16
C VAL A 73 -22.12 6.70 -16.27
N GLY A 74 -22.48 6.04 -15.17
CA GLY A 74 -22.72 4.61 -15.07
C GLY A 74 -21.45 3.80 -14.74
N ALA A 75 -21.61 2.66 -14.06
CA ALA A 75 -20.50 1.79 -13.64
C ALA A 75 -20.01 0.82 -14.72
N GLN A 76 -20.89 0.46 -15.66
CA GLN A 76 -20.62 -0.47 -16.75
C GLN A 76 -20.30 0.31 -18.04
N PHE A 77 -19.01 0.36 -18.38
CA PHE A 77 -18.56 0.97 -19.61
C PHE A 77 -17.17 0.50 -20.03
N PHE A 78 -16.88 0.72 -21.31
CA PHE A 78 -15.53 0.69 -21.88
C PHE A 78 -15.22 2.06 -22.52
N PRO A 79 -14.01 2.64 -22.34
CA PRO A 79 -13.70 3.99 -22.81
C PRO A 79 -13.45 4.02 -24.33
N GLU A 80 -14.52 3.81 -25.10
CA GLU A 80 -14.54 4.03 -26.54
C GLU A 80 -14.78 5.51 -26.86
N ARG A 81 -14.34 5.95 -28.05
CA ARG A 81 -14.36 7.36 -28.45
C ARG A 81 -15.70 8.05 -28.22
N ALA A 82 -16.79 7.45 -28.72
CA ALA A 82 -18.13 8.02 -28.61
C ALA A 82 -18.59 8.14 -27.14
N LEU A 83 -18.20 7.17 -26.31
CA LEU A 83 -18.53 7.19 -24.89
C LEU A 83 -17.69 8.21 -24.13
N VAL A 84 -16.39 8.32 -24.42
CA VAL A 84 -15.53 9.35 -23.82
C VAL A 84 -16.08 10.75 -24.12
N GLU A 85 -16.49 11.04 -25.35
CA GLU A 85 -17.11 12.32 -25.71
C GLU A 85 -18.42 12.59 -24.95
N ARG A 86 -19.25 11.57 -24.76
CA ARG A 86 -20.46 11.64 -23.94
C ARG A 86 -20.14 11.90 -22.47
N HIS A 87 -19.20 11.16 -21.90
CA HIS A 87 -18.77 11.33 -20.51
C HIS A 87 -18.15 12.71 -20.28
N MET A 88 -17.36 13.24 -21.22
CA MET A 88 -16.84 14.62 -21.14
C MET A 88 -17.97 15.65 -21.07
N THR A 89 -19.07 15.40 -21.78
CA THR A 89 -20.24 16.27 -21.78
C THR A 89 -20.99 16.26 -20.46
N VAL A 90 -21.20 15.07 -19.87
CA VAL A 90 -21.92 14.93 -18.61
C VAL A 90 -21.05 15.32 -17.40
N TRP A 91 -19.78 14.89 -17.41
CA TRP A 91 -18.87 15.03 -16.27
C TRP A 91 -18.17 16.39 -16.19
N LEU A 92 -17.87 17.00 -17.35
CA LEU A 92 -17.16 18.28 -17.46
C LEU A 92 -17.99 19.33 -18.22
N GLY A 93 -19.29 19.39 -17.94
CA GLY A 93 -20.25 20.28 -18.61
C GLY A 93 -19.91 21.77 -18.53
N GLN A 94 -19.07 22.19 -17.57
CA GLN A 94 -18.55 23.55 -17.46
C GLN A 94 -17.58 23.95 -18.58
N LEU A 95 -17.05 22.98 -19.34
CA LEU A 95 -16.10 23.23 -20.43
C LEU A 95 -16.81 23.45 -21.77
N ARG A 96 -16.26 24.34 -22.60
CA ARG A 96 -16.77 24.61 -23.95
C ARG A 96 -16.64 23.36 -24.85
N PRO A 97 -17.50 23.17 -25.86
CA PRO A 97 -17.46 21.99 -26.74
C PRO A 97 -16.08 21.73 -27.35
N ALA A 98 -15.40 22.75 -27.86
CA ALA A 98 -14.05 22.62 -28.42
C ALA A 98 -13.01 22.14 -27.39
N GLN A 99 -13.14 22.54 -26.12
CA GLN A 99 -12.26 22.10 -25.04
C GLN A 99 -12.52 20.64 -24.69
N ARG A 100 -13.79 20.23 -24.60
CA ARG A 100 -14.18 18.84 -24.36
C ARG A 100 -13.70 17.92 -25.48
N GLN A 101 -13.77 18.37 -26.73
CA GLN A 101 -13.29 17.59 -27.88
C GLN A 101 -11.76 17.41 -27.85
N ALA A 102 -11.01 18.48 -27.55
CA ALA A 102 -9.55 18.40 -27.42
C ALA A 102 -9.14 17.47 -26.27
N LEU A 103 -9.83 17.53 -25.12
CA LEU A 103 -9.62 16.64 -23.99
C LEU A 103 -9.98 15.19 -24.30
N ALA A 104 -11.11 14.94 -24.96
CA ALA A 104 -11.51 13.59 -25.35
C ALA A 104 -10.47 12.94 -26.26
N GLN A 105 -9.97 13.68 -27.26
CA GLN A 105 -8.91 13.19 -28.13
C GLN A 105 -7.62 12.91 -27.35
N ALA A 106 -7.20 13.82 -26.47
CA ALA A 106 -5.99 13.63 -25.68
C ALA A 106 -6.09 12.43 -24.72
N VAL A 107 -7.27 12.19 -24.13
CA VAL A 107 -7.54 10.99 -23.32
C VAL A 107 -7.40 9.74 -24.17
N MET A 108 -8.03 9.69 -25.35
CA MET A 108 -7.94 8.53 -26.25
C MET A 108 -6.50 8.25 -26.68
N ASP A 109 -5.73 9.30 -27.00
CA ASP A 109 -4.30 9.18 -27.31
C ASP A 109 -3.54 8.54 -26.13
N ALA A 110 -3.74 9.02 -24.89
CA ALA A 110 -3.09 8.48 -23.70
C ALA A 110 -3.49 7.04 -23.38
N LEU A 111 -4.76 6.67 -23.57
CA LEU A 111 -5.23 5.29 -23.39
C LEU A 111 -4.66 4.35 -24.47
N SER A 112 -4.48 4.84 -25.70
CA SER A 112 -3.86 4.06 -26.78
C SER A 112 -2.39 3.73 -26.49
N VAL A 113 -1.66 4.66 -25.85
CA VAL A 113 -0.29 4.41 -25.38
C VAL A 113 -0.26 3.29 -24.35
N LEU A 114 -1.19 3.28 -23.39
CA LEU A 114 -1.29 2.18 -22.41
C LEU A 114 -1.58 0.84 -23.09
N LYS A 115 -2.52 0.84 -24.04
CA LYS A 115 -2.86 -0.36 -24.81
C LYS A 115 -1.66 -0.90 -25.60
N ALA A 116 -0.90 -0.03 -26.26
CA ALA A 116 0.31 -0.40 -26.99
C ALA A 116 1.42 -0.97 -26.08
N GLN A 117 1.44 -0.58 -24.80
CA GLN A 117 2.35 -1.10 -23.79
C GLN A 117 1.86 -2.41 -23.13
N GLY A 118 0.79 -3.03 -23.65
CA GLY A 118 0.25 -4.29 -23.16
C GLY A 118 -0.75 -4.18 -22.00
N ALA A 119 -1.30 -3.00 -21.73
CA ALA A 119 -2.36 -2.85 -20.73
C ALA A 119 -3.66 -3.55 -21.20
N ASN A 120 -4.26 -4.33 -20.30
CA ASN A 120 -5.57 -4.93 -20.53
C ASN A 120 -6.71 -3.92 -20.33
N ASP A 121 -7.92 -4.32 -20.69
CA ASP A 121 -9.13 -3.49 -20.67
C ASP A 121 -9.44 -2.89 -19.29
N ASN A 122 -9.14 -3.63 -18.21
CA ASN A 122 -9.33 -3.16 -16.84
C ASN A 122 -8.33 -2.06 -16.46
N ILE A 123 -7.06 -2.19 -16.84
CA ILE A 123 -6.04 -1.16 -16.60
C ILE A 123 -6.39 0.12 -17.36
N ILE A 124 -6.87 -0.01 -18.61
CA ILE A 124 -7.32 1.12 -19.44
C ILE A 124 -8.52 1.81 -18.77
N LYS A 125 -9.51 1.05 -18.30
CA LYS A 125 -10.68 1.58 -17.58
C LYS A 125 -10.27 2.31 -16.31
N ASN A 126 -9.37 1.76 -15.50
CA ASN A 126 -8.90 2.37 -14.26
C ASN A 126 -8.10 3.65 -14.52
N ALA A 127 -7.23 3.67 -15.53
CA ALA A 127 -6.51 4.86 -15.94
C ALA A 127 -7.48 5.98 -16.38
N TYR A 128 -8.51 5.61 -17.15
CA TYR A 128 -9.55 6.52 -17.58
C TYR A 128 -10.31 7.13 -16.39
N ILE A 129 -10.75 6.31 -15.42
CA ILE A 129 -11.43 6.80 -14.21
C ILE A 129 -10.54 7.80 -13.46
N LYS A 130 -9.24 7.46 -13.28
CA LYS A 130 -8.28 8.37 -12.63
C LYS A 130 -8.20 9.73 -13.33
N PHE A 131 -8.05 9.73 -14.65
CA PHE A 131 -8.01 10.97 -15.42
C PHE A 131 -9.31 11.78 -15.27
N MET A 132 -10.48 11.13 -15.35
CA MET A 132 -11.78 11.80 -15.21
C MET A 132 -11.95 12.43 -13.82
N CYS A 133 -11.56 11.74 -12.75
CA CYS A 133 -11.61 12.29 -11.40
C CYS A 133 -10.65 13.47 -11.26
N TRP A 134 -9.38 13.34 -11.68
CA TRP A 134 -8.40 14.43 -11.64
C TRP A 134 -8.81 15.66 -12.45
N PHE A 135 -9.48 15.46 -13.59
CA PHE A 135 -10.03 16.58 -14.37
C PHE A 135 -11.02 17.43 -13.58
N ARG A 136 -11.81 16.79 -12.73
CA ARG A 136 -12.85 17.48 -11.96
C ARG A 136 -12.34 18.02 -10.63
N SER A 137 -11.56 17.26 -9.88
CA SER A 137 -11.13 17.66 -8.54
C SER A 137 -9.89 18.55 -8.51
N LEU A 138 -8.96 18.35 -9.45
CA LEU A 138 -7.67 19.05 -9.45
C LEU A 138 -7.52 20.06 -10.60
N LEU A 139 -8.03 19.74 -11.79
CA LEU A 139 -7.67 20.46 -13.02
C LEU A 139 -8.76 21.39 -13.55
N GLY A 140 -9.93 21.46 -12.92
CA GLY A 140 -11.10 22.16 -13.45
C GLY A 140 -10.84 23.59 -13.93
N HIS A 141 -10.04 24.37 -13.20
CA HIS A 141 -9.66 25.74 -13.57
C HIS A 141 -8.64 25.82 -14.71
N VAL A 142 -7.72 24.86 -14.79
CA VAL A 142 -6.72 24.75 -15.87
C VAL A 142 -7.41 24.45 -17.19
N LEU A 143 -8.35 23.50 -17.17
CA LEU A 143 -9.05 23.02 -18.37
C LEU A 143 -9.88 24.13 -19.03
N MET A 144 -10.43 25.07 -18.25
CA MET A 144 -11.13 26.25 -18.79
C MET A 144 -10.22 27.16 -19.63
N GLY A 145 -8.91 27.11 -19.43
CA GLY A 145 -7.93 27.90 -20.18
C GLY A 145 -7.49 27.28 -21.50
N ILE A 146 -7.87 26.02 -21.79
CA ILE A 146 -7.51 25.34 -23.05
C ILE A 146 -8.05 26.11 -24.26
N GLY A 147 -7.22 26.22 -25.30
CA GLY A 147 -7.56 26.89 -26.56
C GLY A 147 -7.45 28.43 -26.54
N LYS A 148 -6.94 29.02 -25.45
CA LYS A 148 -6.60 30.46 -25.40
C LYS A 148 -5.28 30.73 -26.14
N ALA A 149 -5.09 31.97 -26.60
CA ALA A 149 -3.86 32.40 -27.26
C ALA A 149 -2.60 32.20 -26.40
N SER A 150 -2.73 32.34 -25.08
CA SER A 150 -1.72 31.91 -24.10
C SER A 150 -2.17 30.60 -23.45
N PRO A 151 -1.44 29.49 -23.66
CA PRO A 151 -1.75 28.19 -23.06
C PRO A 151 -1.68 28.23 -21.53
N PRO A 152 -2.53 27.47 -20.82
CA PRO A 152 -2.38 27.24 -19.38
C PRO A 152 -1.01 26.65 -19.04
N LYS A 153 -0.43 27.06 -17.91
CA LYS A 153 0.89 26.60 -17.46
C LYS A 153 0.74 25.51 -16.42
N VAL A 154 1.36 24.35 -16.64
CA VAL A 154 1.37 23.22 -15.70
C VAL A 154 2.81 22.93 -15.32
N LEU A 155 3.13 23.07 -14.04
CA LEU A 155 4.46 22.82 -13.49
C LEU A 155 4.37 21.63 -12.52
N PHE A 156 5.11 20.57 -12.81
CA PHE A 156 5.25 19.42 -11.92
C PHE A 156 6.68 19.37 -11.40
N GLU A 157 6.85 19.25 -10.08
CA GLU A 157 8.14 19.13 -9.43
C GLU A 157 8.29 17.80 -8.67
N GLY A 158 9.45 17.15 -8.86
CA GLY A 158 9.88 16.01 -8.04
C GLY A 158 9.79 14.65 -8.74
N ASN A 159 9.62 13.59 -7.94
CA ASN A 159 9.49 12.24 -8.47
C ASN A 159 8.11 12.05 -9.11
N ILE A 160 8.07 11.35 -10.24
CA ILE A 160 6.87 11.17 -11.05
C ILE A 160 6.60 9.70 -11.35
N THR A 161 5.33 9.34 -11.42
CA THR A 161 4.82 8.01 -11.74
C THR A 161 4.33 7.92 -13.19
N LYS A 162 4.06 6.69 -13.64
CA LYS A 162 3.55 6.41 -15.00
C LYS A 162 2.27 7.17 -15.34
N TYR A 163 1.27 7.14 -14.46
CA TYR A 163 -0.03 7.79 -14.71
C TYR A 163 0.07 9.32 -14.67
N GLU A 164 0.97 9.88 -13.88
CA GLU A 164 1.22 11.32 -13.83
C GLU A 164 1.92 11.79 -15.09
N VAL A 165 2.93 11.07 -15.60
CA VAL A 165 3.54 11.38 -16.89
C VAL A 165 2.51 11.31 -18.03
N LEU A 166 1.63 10.30 -18.02
CA LEU A 166 0.54 10.21 -18.99
C LEU A 166 -0.46 11.36 -18.87
N LEU A 167 -0.78 11.82 -17.65
CA LEU A 167 -1.62 12.99 -17.44
C LEU A 167 -0.94 14.27 -17.95
N LEU A 168 0.35 14.46 -17.69
CA LEU A 168 1.11 15.59 -18.21
C LEU A 168 1.17 15.58 -19.74
N HIS A 169 1.39 14.40 -20.34
CA HIS A 169 1.34 14.22 -21.79
C HIS A 169 -0.05 14.57 -22.34
N LEU A 170 -1.12 14.08 -21.70
CA LEU A 170 -2.50 14.38 -22.06
C LEU A 170 -2.78 15.88 -21.99
N LEU A 171 -2.38 16.57 -20.93
CA LEU A 171 -2.56 18.02 -20.79
C LEU A 171 -1.81 18.79 -21.87
N HIS A 172 -0.59 18.35 -22.21
CA HIS A 172 0.16 18.91 -23.33
C HIS A 172 -0.59 18.74 -24.67
N ARG A 173 -1.10 17.53 -24.95
CA ARG A 173 -1.88 17.20 -26.15
C ARG A 173 -3.21 17.97 -26.20
N ALA A 174 -3.81 18.24 -25.05
CA ALA A 174 -5.06 18.99 -24.94
C ALA A 174 -4.89 20.50 -25.12
N GLY A 175 -3.67 21.04 -24.98
CA GLY A 175 -3.40 22.47 -25.24
C GLY A 175 -2.65 23.23 -24.15
N CYS A 176 -2.02 22.56 -23.17
CA CYS A 176 -1.27 23.20 -22.08
C CYS A 176 0.24 23.26 -22.34
N ASP A 177 0.90 24.29 -21.82
CA ASP A 177 2.36 24.28 -21.66
C ASP A 177 2.71 23.54 -20.37
N VAL A 178 3.54 22.50 -20.47
CA VAL A 178 3.81 21.57 -19.38
C VAL A 178 5.30 21.48 -19.10
N TRP A 179 5.72 21.81 -17.89
CA TRP A 179 7.11 21.66 -17.45
C TRP A 179 7.17 20.63 -16.30
N TYR A 180 7.92 19.56 -16.53
CA TYR A 180 8.37 18.65 -15.49
C TYR A 180 9.75 19.09 -15.00
N VAL A 181 9.96 19.18 -13.68
CA VAL A 181 11.21 19.64 -13.09
C VAL A 181 11.68 18.63 -12.05
N ASN A 182 12.94 18.22 -12.16
CA ASN A 182 13.63 17.50 -11.10
C ASN A 182 15.05 18.02 -10.97
N PHE A 183 15.38 18.60 -9.81
CA PHE A 183 16.69 19.20 -9.58
C PHE A 183 17.78 18.17 -9.26
N ALA A 184 17.45 16.90 -9.01
CA ALA A 184 18.39 15.89 -8.56
C ALA A 184 18.64 14.77 -9.59
N SER A 185 17.58 14.24 -10.23
CA SER A 185 17.69 13.06 -11.09
C SER A 185 16.58 12.98 -12.15
N GLU A 186 16.88 12.36 -13.30
CA GLU A 186 15.90 12.07 -14.38
C GLU A 186 15.29 10.65 -14.25
N GLU A 187 15.73 9.83 -13.29
CA GLU A 187 15.41 8.40 -13.23
C GLU A 187 13.91 8.10 -13.13
N SER A 188 13.18 8.83 -12.29
CA SER A 188 11.73 8.60 -12.13
C SER A 188 10.97 8.87 -13.44
N TYR A 189 11.39 9.88 -14.21
CA TYR A 189 10.83 10.17 -15.53
C TYR A 189 11.18 9.08 -16.55
N LYS A 190 12.45 8.62 -16.61
CA LYS A 190 12.88 7.50 -17.49
C LYS A 190 12.12 6.22 -17.21
N LYS A 191 11.83 5.92 -15.94
CA LYS A 191 11.02 4.76 -15.56
C LYS A 191 9.57 4.90 -16.00
N ALA A 192 9.01 6.11 -15.93
CA ALA A 192 7.62 6.40 -16.27
C ALA A 192 7.37 6.50 -17.80
N ASP A 193 8.33 7.07 -18.55
CA ASP A 193 8.37 7.09 -20.02
C ASP A 193 9.76 6.64 -20.52
N PRO A 194 9.96 5.32 -20.72
CA PRO A 194 11.23 4.78 -21.23
C PRO A 194 11.60 5.28 -22.63
N THR A 195 10.61 5.69 -23.42
CA THR A 195 10.84 6.20 -24.79
C THR A 195 11.30 7.65 -24.81
N LEU A 196 11.09 8.37 -23.69
CA LEU A 196 11.41 9.79 -23.53
C LEU A 196 10.77 10.68 -24.60
N ALA A 197 9.70 10.21 -25.24
CA ALA A 197 9.09 10.80 -26.42
C ALA A 197 8.07 11.89 -26.07
N PHE A 198 7.54 11.91 -24.83
CA PHE A 198 6.49 12.88 -24.48
C PHE A 198 7.01 14.29 -24.26
N SER A 199 8.28 14.45 -23.91
CA SER A 199 8.88 15.74 -23.53
C SER A 199 10.23 15.98 -24.17
N GLN A 200 10.64 17.25 -24.20
CA GLN A 200 11.96 17.67 -24.66
C GLN A 200 12.86 18.02 -23.48
N LEU A 201 14.09 17.51 -23.49
CA LEU A 201 15.06 17.73 -22.41
C LEU A 201 15.63 19.15 -22.42
N VAL A 202 15.66 19.75 -21.23
CA VAL A 202 16.48 20.91 -20.87
C VAL A 202 17.40 20.47 -19.73
N GLN A 203 18.67 20.27 -20.07
CA GLN A 203 19.69 19.80 -19.13
C GLN A 203 20.36 20.99 -18.44
N GLY A 204 20.46 20.93 -17.12
CA GLY A 204 21.29 21.82 -16.30
C GLY A 204 22.58 21.15 -15.84
N ASP A 205 23.48 21.96 -15.29
CA ASP A 205 24.83 21.55 -14.84
C ASP A 205 24.92 21.43 -13.31
N VAL A 206 23.90 21.90 -12.58
CA VAL A 206 23.84 21.90 -11.12
C VAL A 206 22.65 21.09 -10.64
N PHE A 207 22.92 20.03 -9.88
CA PHE A 207 21.90 19.07 -9.41
C PHE A 207 21.52 19.31 -7.94
N SER A 208 21.00 20.51 -7.67
CA SER A 208 20.48 20.88 -6.35
C SER A 208 19.36 21.92 -6.50
N PRO A 209 18.34 21.89 -5.61
CA PRO A 209 17.27 22.87 -5.64
C PRO A 209 17.82 24.30 -5.40
N PRO A 210 17.21 25.34 -6.00
CA PRO A 210 17.58 26.73 -5.77
C PRO A 210 17.17 27.20 -4.36
N SER A 211 17.93 28.13 -3.79
CA SER A 211 17.62 28.82 -2.52
C SER A 211 17.51 30.33 -2.76
N PRO A 212 16.35 30.98 -2.53
CA PRO A 212 15.09 30.42 -2.06
C PRO A 212 14.35 29.61 -3.15
N HIS A 213 13.80 28.46 -2.75
CA HIS A 213 12.90 27.63 -3.54
C HIS A 213 11.52 28.31 -3.67
N PHE A 214 10.78 28.09 -4.76
CA PHE A 214 9.55 28.79 -5.17
C PHE A 214 8.77 29.40 -3.97
N ALA A 215 8.99 30.70 -3.70
CA ALA A 215 8.88 31.30 -2.37
C ALA A 215 7.60 31.02 -1.55
N ALA A 216 7.81 30.67 -0.27
CA ALA A 216 6.92 31.08 0.81
C ALA A 216 7.10 32.58 1.08
N SER A 217 6.05 33.36 0.87
CA SER A 217 5.85 34.66 1.54
C SER A 217 4.45 34.70 2.12
N PRO A 218 4.29 34.95 3.43
CA PRO A 218 3.13 35.62 3.96
C PRO A 218 3.41 37.11 4.12
N ALA A 219 2.32 37.87 4.06
CA ALA A 219 2.24 39.31 4.11
C ALA A 219 2.80 39.95 5.40
N GLY A 220 3.22 41.21 5.26
CA GLY A 220 2.91 42.27 6.22
C GLY A 220 3.72 42.32 7.52
N SER A 221 4.77 43.12 7.52
CA SER A 221 5.12 43.95 8.68
C SER A 221 5.79 45.22 8.17
N PRO A 222 5.28 46.42 8.53
CA PRO A 222 5.82 47.66 8.00
C PRO A 222 7.17 47.99 8.66
N ALA A 223 8.09 48.52 7.87
CA ALA A 223 9.34 49.08 8.36
C ALA A 223 9.07 50.20 9.39
N PRO A 224 9.76 50.25 10.54
CA PRO A 224 9.69 51.43 11.39
C PRO A 224 10.44 52.58 10.72
N ALA A 225 9.73 53.69 10.60
CA ALA A 225 10.25 54.98 10.16
C ALA A 225 11.46 55.40 11.03
N GLN A 226 12.52 55.85 10.34
CA GLN A 226 13.61 56.58 10.97
C GLN A 226 13.06 57.90 11.56
N ARG A 227 13.21 58.06 12.87
CA ARG A 227 13.20 59.38 13.53
C ARG A 227 14.58 59.64 14.13
N PRO A 228 15.09 60.88 14.10
CA PRO A 228 16.44 61.19 14.54
C PRO A 228 16.50 61.17 16.06
N ALA A 229 17.36 60.32 16.62
CA ALA A 229 17.67 60.33 18.04
C ALA A 229 18.78 61.36 18.30
N SER A 230 18.39 62.36 19.08
CA SER A 230 19.21 63.37 19.73
C SER A 230 20.42 62.80 20.46
N ALA A 231 21.52 63.54 20.38
CA ALA A 231 22.74 63.34 21.13
C ALA A 231 22.49 63.41 22.65
N SER A 232 22.88 62.35 23.37
CA SER A 232 23.35 62.47 24.75
C SER A 232 24.37 61.38 25.05
N ALA A 233 25.40 61.77 25.80
CA ALA A 233 26.68 61.09 25.97
C ALA A 233 26.56 59.66 26.53
N ARG A 234 27.29 58.72 25.91
CA ARG A 234 27.64 57.43 26.51
C ARG A 234 29.11 57.44 26.97
N PRO A 235 29.44 56.83 28.13
CA PRO A 235 30.82 56.68 28.57
C PRO A 235 31.60 55.75 27.64
N ALA A 236 32.93 55.90 27.64
CA ALA A 236 33.87 55.14 26.80
C ALA A 236 33.63 53.61 26.86
N PRO A 237 33.81 52.89 25.73
CA PRO A 237 33.73 51.43 25.73
C PRO A 237 34.90 50.82 26.52
N PRO A 238 34.70 49.71 27.24
CA PRO A 238 35.79 48.98 27.87
C PRO A 238 36.74 48.40 26.80
N PRO A 239 38.01 48.12 27.15
CA PRO A 239 39.00 47.67 26.19
C PRO A 239 38.58 46.35 25.52
N ARG A 240 38.80 46.25 24.21
CA ARG A 240 38.62 44.99 23.46
C ARG A 240 39.52 43.92 24.09
N PRO A 241 39.01 42.72 24.43
CA PRO A 241 39.88 41.63 24.80
C PRO A 241 40.77 41.28 23.60
N SER A 242 42.05 41.07 23.87
CA SER A 242 43.04 40.61 22.90
C SER A 242 42.47 39.44 22.09
N PRO A 243 42.68 39.37 20.75
CA PRO A 243 42.26 38.22 19.98
C PRO A 243 42.92 36.98 20.59
N LEU A 244 42.09 36.00 20.99
CA LEU A 244 42.57 34.70 21.43
C LEU A 244 43.51 34.14 20.34
N PRO A 245 44.63 33.51 20.71
CA PRO A 245 45.46 32.82 19.73
C PRO A 245 44.61 31.81 18.95
N PRO A 246 44.95 31.56 17.67
CA PRO A 246 44.20 30.62 16.85
C PRO A 246 44.14 29.25 17.54
N PRO A 247 43.00 28.54 17.48
CA PRO A 247 42.89 27.23 18.09
C PRO A 247 43.94 26.25 17.53
N PRO A 248 44.38 25.23 18.30
CA PRO A 248 45.42 24.30 17.93
C PRO A 248 45.00 23.37 16.78
N TRP A 249 43.69 23.32 16.48
CA TRP A 249 43.13 22.62 15.32
C TRP A 249 42.97 23.52 14.08
N THR A 250 43.53 24.74 14.08
CA THR A 250 43.55 25.63 12.91
C THR A 250 44.28 24.94 11.75
N GLY A 251 43.67 24.92 10.56
CA GLY A 251 44.21 24.24 9.38
C GLY A 251 43.70 22.81 9.17
N LEU A 252 42.83 22.30 10.04
CA LEU A 252 42.14 21.00 9.87
C LEU A 252 40.73 21.14 9.26
N ASP A 253 40.40 22.29 8.68
CA ASP A 253 39.06 22.59 8.18
C ASP A 253 38.62 21.64 7.05
N ASP A 254 39.57 21.22 6.20
CA ASP A 254 39.34 20.29 5.09
C ASP A 254 39.83 18.86 5.37
N ALA A 255 40.14 18.54 6.63
CA ALA A 255 40.77 17.26 7.00
C ALA A 255 39.82 16.05 6.90
N VAL A 256 38.51 16.27 7.06
CA VAL A 256 37.49 15.21 7.03
C VAL A 256 36.53 15.43 5.86
N SER A 257 36.34 14.40 5.05
CA SER A 257 35.37 14.35 3.96
C SER A 257 34.21 13.44 4.37
N LEU A 258 33.07 14.03 4.69
CA LEU A 258 31.86 13.30 5.07
C LEU A 258 31.03 12.98 3.84
N ASN A 259 30.69 11.70 3.65
CA ASN A 259 29.74 11.16 2.67
C ASN A 259 30.03 11.39 1.18
N ALA A 260 30.87 12.34 0.81
CA ALA A 260 31.13 12.70 -0.59
C ALA A 260 31.70 11.55 -1.45
N TRP A 261 32.29 10.54 -0.81
CA TRP A 261 32.89 9.37 -1.46
C TRP A 261 31.93 8.17 -1.61
N VAL A 262 30.75 8.23 -0.98
CA VAL A 262 29.85 7.07 -0.87
C VAL A 262 29.22 6.69 -2.22
N GLY A 263 28.91 7.69 -3.06
CA GLY A 263 28.25 7.47 -4.36
C GLY A 263 26.91 6.74 -4.20
N ASP A 264 26.66 5.75 -5.06
CA ASP A 264 25.45 4.92 -5.06
C ASP A 264 25.56 3.68 -4.16
N ASN A 265 26.66 3.53 -3.39
CA ASN A 265 26.84 2.38 -2.53
C ASN A 265 25.82 2.41 -1.37
N PRO A 266 25.12 1.31 -1.10
CA PRO A 266 24.29 1.19 0.10
C PRO A 266 25.12 1.49 1.35
N VAL A 267 24.52 2.19 2.32
CA VAL A 267 25.22 2.62 3.56
C VAL A 267 25.82 1.44 4.35
N TRP A 268 25.21 0.26 4.22
CA TRP A 268 25.64 -1.02 4.81
C TRP A 268 26.96 -1.54 4.22
N ASP A 269 27.19 -1.26 2.94
CA ASP A 269 28.37 -1.71 2.21
C ASP A 269 29.46 -0.63 2.26
N ALA A 270 29.07 0.64 2.14
CA ALA A 270 29.98 1.79 2.22
C ALA A 270 30.78 1.81 3.55
N VAL A 271 30.13 1.50 4.68
CA VAL A 271 30.80 1.43 5.98
C VAL A 271 31.89 0.36 6.03
N LEU A 272 31.84 -0.67 5.18
CA LEU A 272 32.80 -1.77 5.17
C LEU A 272 34.02 -1.47 4.28
N LEU A 273 33.91 -0.52 3.36
CA LEU A 273 34.99 -0.19 2.43
C LEU A 273 36.27 0.27 3.17
N PRO A 274 37.46 -0.19 2.75
CA PRO A 274 38.75 0.27 3.26
C PRO A 274 39.08 1.69 2.77
N CYS A 275 39.97 2.41 3.47
CA CYS A 275 40.21 3.84 3.22
C CYS A 275 40.75 4.17 1.81
N ASP A 276 41.51 3.26 1.20
CA ASP A 276 42.02 3.36 -0.17
C ASP A 276 40.90 3.42 -1.22
N GLN A 277 39.80 2.71 -0.99
CA GLN A 277 38.62 2.70 -1.86
C GLN A 277 37.69 3.90 -1.62
N ARG A 278 37.96 4.72 -0.60
CA ARG A 278 37.19 5.93 -0.27
C ARG A 278 37.85 7.21 -0.78
N ALA A 279 39.06 7.12 -1.35
CA ALA A 279 39.91 8.28 -1.61
C ALA A 279 39.31 9.22 -2.67
N LEU A 280 39.20 10.51 -2.32
CA LEU A 280 38.79 11.60 -3.21
C LEU A 280 39.98 12.49 -3.55
N GLY A 281 40.60 12.25 -4.71
CA GLY A 281 41.62 13.12 -5.29
C GLY A 281 43.02 13.03 -4.64
N PRO A 282 43.95 13.92 -5.03
CA PRO A 282 45.38 13.78 -4.75
C PRO A 282 45.82 14.17 -3.33
N LYS A 283 44.93 14.71 -2.48
CA LYS A 283 45.24 15.06 -1.07
C LYS A 283 44.64 14.01 -0.13
N PRO A 284 45.39 13.48 0.85
CA PRO A 284 44.84 12.51 1.81
C PRO A 284 43.83 13.22 2.72
N LYS A 285 42.53 12.94 2.51
CA LYS A 285 41.43 13.35 3.40
C LYS A 285 40.90 12.13 4.16
N LEU A 286 40.56 12.31 5.44
CA LEU A 286 39.89 11.28 6.23
C LEU A 286 38.43 11.16 5.75
N CYS A 287 38.14 10.08 5.04
CA CYS A 287 36.83 9.83 4.45
C CYS A 287 35.95 9.06 5.43
N ALA A 288 34.97 9.75 6.02
CA ALA A 288 34.06 9.22 7.02
C ALA A 288 32.62 9.14 6.49
N LEU A 289 31.86 8.19 7.01
CA LEU A 289 30.44 7.98 6.73
C LEU A 289 29.60 8.56 7.87
N PHE A 290 28.50 9.22 7.55
CA PHE A 290 27.42 9.45 8.49
C PHE A 290 26.09 9.14 7.81
N ALA A 291 25.39 8.11 8.26
CA ALA A 291 24.06 7.76 7.74
C ALA A 291 23.05 7.56 8.87
N ALA A 292 21.81 7.95 8.59
CA ALA A 292 20.66 7.72 9.45
C ALA A 292 19.56 7.00 8.65
N VAL A 293 19.14 5.85 9.17
CA VAL A 293 18.17 4.96 8.56
C VAL A 293 16.93 4.90 9.44
N PHE A 294 15.78 5.29 8.89
CA PHE A 294 14.50 5.40 9.58
C PHE A 294 13.47 4.43 9.01
N GLY A 295 12.62 3.89 9.88
CA GLY A 295 11.62 2.90 9.49
C GLY A 295 12.21 1.52 9.26
N ALA A 296 11.35 0.57 8.90
CA ALA A 296 11.73 -0.78 8.53
C ALA A 296 10.72 -1.36 7.53
N ASP A 297 11.14 -2.37 6.77
CA ASP A 297 10.28 -3.17 5.91
C ASP A 297 9.69 -4.35 6.71
N GLU A 298 9.74 -5.58 6.18
CA GLU A 298 9.31 -6.76 6.93
C GLU A 298 10.25 -7.01 8.12
N ARG A 299 9.68 -7.27 9.29
CA ARG A 299 10.41 -7.47 10.56
C ARG A 299 11.63 -8.40 10.41
N SER A 300 11.44 -9.58 9.82
CA SER A 300 12.52 -10.57 9.72
C SER A 300 13.59 -10.17 8.69
N GLU A 301 13.22 -9.48 7.61
CA GLU A 301 14.16 -8.99 6.60
C GLU A 301 15.02 -7.84 7.17
N TYR A 302 14.40 -6.87 7.84
CA TYR A 302 15.09 -5.77 8.51
C TYR A 302 16.09 -6.28 9.56
N ARG A 303 15.65 -7.21 10.41
CA ARG A 303 16.51 -7.83 11.44
C ARG A 303 17.66 -8.61 10.82
N ASN A 304 17.44 -9.31 9.70
CA ASN A 304 18.51 -10.01 8.99
C ASN A 304 19.55 -9.05 8.40
N ARG A 305 19.17 -7.88 7.88
CA ARG A 305 20.14 -6.86 7.42
C ARG A 305 21.02 -6.36 8.56
N LEU A 306 20.43 -6.04 9.71
CA LEU A 306 21.18 -5.60 10.90
C LEU A 306 22.14 -6.68 11.39
N PHE A 307 21.70 -7.94 11.43
CA PHE A 307 22.54 -9.06 11.82
C PHE A 307 23.71 -9.29 10.83
N ARG A 308 23.44 -9.20 9.52
CA ARG A 308 24.48 -9.31 8.48
C ARG A 308 25.50 -8.17 8.58
N LEU A 309 25.05 -6.93 8.82
CA LEU A 309 25.93 -5.78 9.06
C LEU A 309 26.86 -6.04 10.25
N LYS A 310 26.32 -6.50 11.40
CA LYS A 310 27.13 -6.84 12.57
C LYS A 310 28.20 -7.89 12.24
N ARG A 311 27.80 -8.99 11.59
CA ARG A 311 28.74 -10.05 11.19
C ARG A 311 29.83 -9.54 10.24
N ALA A 312 29.47 -8.64 9.33
CA ALA A 312 30.41 -8.04 8.40
C ALA A 312 31.38 -7.07 9.10
N LEU A 313 30.90 -6.26 10.06
CA LEU A 313 31.75 -5.39 10.87
C LEU A 313 32.73 -6.20 11.72
N ASP A 314 32.27 -7.28 12.36
CA ASP A 314 33.13 -8.21 13.11
C ASP A 314 34.21 -8.84 12.22
N ALA A 315 33.87 -9.20 10.98
CA ALA A 315 34.81 -9.76 10.02
C ALA A 315 35.74 -8.71 9.36
N SER A 316 35.36 -7.43 9.36
CA SER A 316 36.11 -6.36 8.68
C SER A 316 37.45 -6.03 9.35
N GLY A 317 37.60 -6.39 10.63
CA GLY A 317 38.72 -6.00 11.48
C GLY A 317 38.85 -4.49 11.68
N LYS A 318 37.75 -3.74 11.53
CA LYS A 318 37.62 -2.36 12.01
C LYS A 318 37.31 -2.36 13.50
N VAL A 319 37.82 -1.37 14.23
CA VAL A 319 37.37 -1.14 15.61
C VAL A 319 35.98 -0.52 15.55
N TRP A 320 34.99 -1.20 16.11
CA TRP A 320 33.61 -0.72 16.10
C TRP A 320 32.88 -0.91 17.42
N ARG A 321 31.84 -0.09 17.64
CA ARG A 321 30.98 -0.15 18.84
C ARG A 321 29.51 0.00 18.47
N LEU A 322 28.68 -0.82 19.13
CA LEU A 322 27.23 -0.75 19.08
C LEU A 322 26.70 -0.02 20.33
N LEU A 323 25.81 0.94 20.13
CA LEU A 323 25.05 1.62 21.18
C LEU A 323 23.56 1.30 21.01
N GLU A 324 23.06 0.37 21.82
CA GLU A 324 21.61 0.04 21.89
C GLU A 324 20.87 0.89 22.94
N GLN A 325 21.61 1.58 23.81
CA GLN A 325 21.08 2.40 24.89
C GLN A 325 21.71 3.79 24.84
N LYS A 326 21.02 4.76 25.46
CA LYS A 326 21.54 6.11 25.62
C LYS A 326 22.92 6.07 26.29
N PRO A 327 23.91 6.84 25.80
CA PRO A 327 25.20 6.96 26.48
C PRO A 327 25.01 7.31 27.95
N PRO A 328 25.66 6.59 28.89
CA PRO A 328 25.47 6.84 30.31
C PRO A 328 25.95 8.25 30.67
N ALA A 329 25.34 8.83 31.71
CA ALA A 329 25.72 10.15 32.20
C ALA A 329 27.22 10.21 32.54
N PRO A 330 27.88 11.38 32.39
CA PRO A 330 29.27 11.56 32.82
C PRO A 330 29.44 11.29 34.31
N THR A 331 30.51 10.56 34.65
CA THR A 331 30.90 10.30 36.03
C THR A 331 31.65 11.51 36.62
N ALA A 332 31.73 11.59 37.96
CA ALA A 332 32.49 12.63 38.64
C ALA A 332 33.96 12.70 38.15
N ALA A 333 34.59 11.54 37.93
CA ALA A 333 35.95 11.44 37.41
C ALA A 333 36.09 12.03 35.99
N GLU A 334 35.12 11.78 35.11
CA GLU A 334 35.13 12.35 33.75
C GLU A 334 34.90 13.86 33.74
N THR A 335 34.12 14.39 34.69
CA THR A 335 33.85 15.83 34.79
C THR A 335 34.94 16.63 35.49
N ALA A 336 35.80 15.98 36.28
CA ALA A 336 36.85 16.64 37.09
C ALA A 336 37.75 17.61 36.30
N PRO A 337 38.22 17.30 35.08
CA PRO A 337 39.08 18.21 34.29
C PRO A 337 38.42 19.54 33.92
N PHE A 338 37.09 19.62 33.96
CA PHE A 338 36.30 20.77 33.54
C PHE A 338 35.88 21.66 34.71
N LEU A 339 36.06 21.22 35.97
CA LEU A 339 35.62 21.98 37.16
C LEU A 339 36.32 23.34 37.29
N SER A 340 37.56 23.44 36.83
CA SER A 340 38.36 24.68 36.86
C SER A 340 38.02 25.68 35.75
N VAL A 341 37.10 25.37 34.84
CA VAL A 341 36.75 26.24 33.71
C VAL A 341 35.79 27.33 34.17
N ASP A 342 36.12 28.58 33.84
CA ASP A 342 35.28 29.74 34.17
C ASP A 342 33.99 29.76 33.32
N LYS A 343 32.85 29.59 34.00
CA LYS A 343 31.50 29.57 33.41
C LYS A 343 31.00 30.97 33.02
N SER A 344 31.64 32.02 33.51
CA SER A 344 31.29 33.42 33.22
C SER A 344 32.02 33.98 31.99
N ALA A 345 32.98 33.21 31.44
CA ALA A 345 33.72 33.59 30.26
C ALA A 345 32.82 33.79 29.03
N PRO A 346 33.19 34.69 28.09
CA PRO A 346 32.48 34.84 26.82
C PRO A 346 32.35 33.50 26.08
N ARG A 347 31.22 33.28 25.41
CA ARG A 347 30.87 32.01 24.74
C ARG A 347 32.02 31.34 23.98
N GLY A 348 32.73 32.09 23.13
CA GLY A 348 33.86 31.56 22.35
C GLY A 348 35.03 31.10 23.23
N ALA A 349 35.36 31.86 24.28
CA ALA A 349 36.40 31.51 25.24
C ALA A 349 36.00 30.29 26.10
N LEU A 350 34.73 30.19 26.48
CA LEU A 350 34.18 29.02 27.20
C LEU A 350 34.28 27.74 26.36
N ILE A 351 33.82 27.80 25.09
CA ILE A 351 33.90 26.65 24.16
C ILE A 351 35.36 26.24 23.94
N ARG A 352 36.26 27.23 23.73
CA ARG A 352 37.70 27.01 23.59
C ARG A 352 38.30 26.30 24.81
N ALA A 353 37.99 26.79 26.01
CA ALA A 353 38.48 26.21 27.26
C ALA A 353 37.99 24.77 27.46
N LEU A 354 36.72 24.48 27.15
CA LEU A 354 36.19 23.11 27.21
C LEU A 354 36.86 22.20 26.19
N ALA A 355 37.07 22.66 24.96
CA ALA A 355 37.75 21.90 23.93
C ALA A 355 39.21 21.61 24.30
N ASP A 356 39.94 22.56 24.88
CA ASP A 356 41.33 22.34 25.32
C ASP A 356 41.44 21.28 26.43
N ARG A 357 40.39 21.11 27.24
CA ARG A 357 40.31 20.06 28.27
C ARG A 357 39.83 18.71 27.75
N LEU A 358 39.38 18.65 26.48
CA LEU A 358 39.09 17.39 25.80
C LEU A 358 40.41 16.78 25.32
N THR A 359 41.03 15.97 26.18
CA THR A 359 42.32 15.31 25.92
C THR A 359 42.18 13.77 25.91
N PRO A 360 41.57 13.20 24.85
CA PRO A 360 41.44 11.75 24.69
C PRO A 360 42.77 11.07 24.35
N ASN A 361 42.98 9.86 24.87
CA ASN A 361 44.14 9.03 24.53
C ASN A 361 43.97 8.32 23.16
N CYS A 362 44.01 9.09 22.06
CA CYS A 362 43.73 8.59 20.71
C CYS A 362 44.70 9.07 19.61
N GLY A 363 45.85 9.65 20.00
CA GLY A 363 46.80 10.27 19.07
C GLY A 363 46.52 11.76 18.83
N LYS A 364 47.57 12.52 18.47
CA LYS A 364 47.50 13.99 18.41
C LYS A 364 46.53 14.50 17.33
N VAL A 365 46.49 13.86 16.16
CA VAL A 365 45.62 14.30 15.05
C VAL A 365 44.16 14.05 15.39
N GLN A 366 43.83 12.86 15.89
CA GLN A 366 42.48 12.46 16.29
C GLN A 366 41.97 13.32 17.45
N ALA A 367 42.83 13.61 18.44
CA ALA A 367 42.50 14.52 19.52
C ALA A 367 42.15 15.92 19.01
N LEU A 368 42.95 16.49 18.08
CA LEU A 368 42.65 17.80 17.49
C LEU A 368 41.36 17.79 16.65
N LEU A 369 41.07 16.69 15.93
CA LEU A 369 39.82 16.52 15.19
C LEU A 369 38.60 16.46 16.11
N LEU A 370 38.71 15.78 17.26
CA LEU A 370 37.66 15.74 18.28
C LEU A 370 37.43 17.10 18.91
N GLN A 371 38.49 17.84 19.22
CA GLN A 371 38.39 19.20 19.74
C GLN A 371 37.73 20.15 18.73
N ARG A 372 38.09 20.03 17.45
CA ARG A 372 37.44 20.77 16.35
C ARG A 372 35.95 20.41 16.24
N ALA A 373 35.63 19.12 16.19
CA ALA A 373 34.25 18.65 16.07
C ALA A 373 33.38 19.09 17.25
N PHE A 374 33.93 19.03 18.47
CA PHE A 374 33.32 19.56 19.68
C PHE A 374 33.02 21.06 19.56
N ALA A 375 34.01 21.87 19.17
CA ALA A 375 33.84 23.31 19.01
C ALA A 375 32.76 23.63 17.97
N LEU A 376 32.79 22.98 16.80
CA LEU A 376 31.80 23.16 15.74
C LEU A 376 30.35 22.85 16.18
N ALA A 377 30.17 21.82 17.01
CA ALA A 377 28.88 21.44 17.54
C ALA A 377 28.39 22.44 18.62
N MET A 378 29.30 22.88 19.49
CA MET A 378 28.98 23.81 20.58
C MET A 378 28.71 25.24 20.09
N GLU A 379 29.45 25.71 19.09
CA GLU A 379 29.26 27.04 18.50
C GLU A 379 27.86 27.21 17.90
N ARG A 380 27.32 26.15 17.31
CA ARG A 380 25.99 26.10 16.70
C ARG A 380 24.85 25.84 17.69
N SER A 381 25.15 25.57 18.96
CA SER A 381 24.12 25.30 19.96
C SER A 381 23.20 26.51 20.17
N PRO A 382 21.87 26.36 20.20
CA PRO A 382 20.96 27.48 20.41
C PRO A 382 20.95 28.00 21.86
N GLU A 383 21.57 27.28 22.80
CA GLU A 383 21.59 27.65 24.22
C GLU A 383 22.37 28.96 24.45
N GLN A 384 21.73 29.89 25.17
CA GLN A 384 22.29 31.22 25.47
C GLN A 384 22.77 31.31 26.92
N ASP A 385 22.20 30.50 27.83
CA ASP A 385 22.63 30.48 29.22
C ASP A 385 24.01 29.82 29.35
N SER A 386 24.98 30.53 29.94
CA SER A 386 26.37 30.07 30.00
C SER A 386 26.55 28.82 30.85
N VAL A 387 25.72 28.63 31.89
CA VAL A 387 25.79 27.48 32.79
C VAL A 387 25.20 26.24 32.10
N ARG A 388 24.05 26.37 31.42
CA ARG A 388 23.46 25.28 30.63
C ARG A 388 24.35 24.92 29.44
N LEU A 389 24.95 25.90 28.78
CA LEU A 389 25.92 25.66 27.71
C LEU A 389 27.17 24.92 28.24
N PHE A 390 27.69 25.34 29.40
CA PHE A 390 28.79 24.64 30.08
C PHE A 390 28.42 23.18 30.37
N ASN A 391 27.27 22.92 30.99
CA ASN A 391 26.82 21.56 31.31
C ASN A 391 26.64 20.69 30.05
N ARG A 392 26.06 21.26 28.98
CA ARG A 392 25.93 20.60 27.68
C ARG A 392 27.29 20.25 27.09
N GLY A 393 28.24 21.18 27.15
CA GLY A 393 29.61 21.02 26.68
C GLY A 393 30.38 19.96 27.46
N VAL A 394 30.33 19.99 28.80
CA VAL A 394 30.96 18.95 29.62
C VAL A 394 30.41 17.57 29.29
N ARG A 395 29.08 17.42 29.14
CA ARG A 395 28.46 16.15 28.75
C ARG A 395 28.97 15.66 27.38
N LEU A 396 28.96 16.52 26.37
CA LEU A 396 29.45 16.17 25.04
C LEU A 396 30.94 15.82 25.06
N ALA A 397 31.78 16.59 25.75
CA ALA A 397 33.21 16.33 25.86
C ALA A 397 33.50 14.99 26.56
N CYS A 398 32.78 14.67 27.64
CA CYS A 398 32.92 13.38 28.33
C CYS A 398 32.53 12.21 27.40
N TRP A 399 31.41 12.30 26.69
CA TRP A 399 31.01 11.27 25.73
C TRP A 399 32.02 11.13 24.59
N LEU A 400 32.46 12.24 23.97
CA LEU A 400 33.47 12.21 22.93
C LEU A 400 34.76 11.54 23.40
N ARG A 401 35.25 11.90 24.58
CA ARG A 401 36.46 11.29 25.16
C ARG A 401 36.28 9.78 25.35
N ARG A 402 35.21 9.37 26.04
CA ARG A 402 34.93 7.98 26.39
C ARG A 402 34.89 7.07 25.17
N TYR A 403 34.17 7.48 24.13
CA TYR A 403 34.05 6.66 22.92
C TYR A 403 35.25 6.78 22.00
N ALA A 404 35.92 7.93 21.95
CA ALA A 404 37.15 8.09 21.17
C ALA A 404 38.30 7.21 21.69
N GLU A 405 38.51 7.15 23.00
CA GLU A 405 39.58 6.33 23.59
C GLU A 405 39.43 4.84 23.23
N VAL A 406 38.18 4.37 23.10
CA VAL A 406 37.89 2.98 22.71
C VAL A 406 37.91 2.77 21.19
N LEU A 407 37.40 3.72 20.41
CA LEU A 407 37.31 3.58 18.95
C LEU A 407 38.66 3.78 18.25
N PHE A 408 39.54 4.61 18.81
CA PHE A 408 40.87 4.88 18.26
C PHE A 408 41.97 4.05 18.94
N GLU A 409 41.61 3.08 19.78
CA GLU A 409 42.58 2.14 20.36
C GLU A 409 43.28 1.36 19.23
N GLY A 410 44.61 1.47 19.15
CA GLY A 410 45.39 0.83 18.08
C GLY A 410 45.06 1.35 16.67
N TYR A 411 44.61 2.61 16.55
CA TYR A 411 44.18 3.22 15.28
C TYR A 411 45.17 3.02 14.14
N ARG A 412 44.64 2.64 12.97
CA ARG A 412 45.37 2.50 11.70
C ARG A 412 44.70 3.36 10.64
N ALA A 413 45.48 4.17 9.92
CA ALA A 413 44.96 5.09 8.90
C ALA A 413 44.19 4.37 7.76
N GLU A 414 44.46 3.09 7.53
CA GLU A 414 43.82 2.24 6.52
C GLU A 414 42.36 1.88 6.85
N ARG A 415 41.94 2.03 8.11
CA ARG A 415 40.64 1.58 8.61
C ARG A 415 40.05 2.58 9.58
N GLN A 416 39.05 3.35 9.14
CA GLN A 416 38.30 4.19 10.07
C GLN A 416 37.50 3.34 11.06
N PRO A 417 37.42 3.76 12.33
CA PRO A 417 36.55 3.12 13.30
C PRO A 417 35.08 3.42 13.00
N ALA A 418 34.19 2.55 13.48
CA ALA A 418 32.75 2.68 13.25
C ALA A 418 31.93 2.70 14.54
N LEU A 419 30.93 3.59 14.59
CA LEU A 419 29.99 3.73 15.68
C LEU A 419 28.57 3.47 15.14
N VAL A 420 27.96 2.39 15.60
CA VAL A 420 26.58 2.04 15.26
C VAL A 420 25.69 2.41 16.43
N PHE A 421 24.73 3.30 16.19
CA PHE A 421 23.67 3.63 17.12
C PHE A 421 22.37 2.95 16.67
N TYR A 422 21.69 2.28 17.59
CA TYR A 422 20.45 1.58 17.30
C TYR A 422 19.38 1.94 18.34
N GLY A 423 18.24 2.43 17.86
CA GLY A 423 17.12 2.93 18.68
C GLY A 423 16.85 4.42 18.44
N THR A 424 15.98 5.01 19.27
CA THR A 424 15.55 6.40 19.11
C THR A 424 16.56 7.38 19.74
N ALA A 425 17.20 8.20 18.90
CA ALA A 425 18.16 9.21 19.36
C ALA A 425 17.45 10.51 19.79
N ALA A 426 17.81 11.04 20.96
CA ALA A 426 17.40 12.39 21.37
C ALA A 426 18.45 13.44 20.94
N GLU A 427 18.14 14.72 21.12
CA GLU A 427 18.96 15.85 20.63
C GLU A 427 20.43 15.78 21.09
N SER A 428 20.67 15.35 22.33
CA SER A 428 22.03 15.19 22.86
C SER A 428 22.82 14.10 22.15
N GLU A 429 22.16 12.98 21.83
CA GLU A 429 22.72 11.83 21.15
C GLU A 429 23.00 12.18 19.69
N ILE A 430 22.09 12.89 19.00
CA ILE A 430 22.31 13.39 17.64
C ILE A 430 23.52 14.32 17.60
N THR A 431 23.63 15.25 18.57
CA THR A 431 24.80 16.14 18.69
C THR A 431 26.11 15.36 18.85
N PHE A 432 26.10 14.29 19.66
CA PHE A 432 27.25 13.41 19.86
C PHE A 432 27.63 12.61 18.62
N LEU A 433 26.65 11.96 17.97
CA LEU A 433 26.85 11.20 16.73
C LEU A 433 27.40 12.11 15.61
N TRP A 434 26.86 13.31 15.48
CA TRP A 434 27.34 14.31 14.51
C TRP A 434 28.81 14.71 14.78
N ALA A 435 29.17 14.94 16.05
CA ALA A 435 30.53 15.30 16.41
C ALA A 435 31.52 14.13 16.20
N MET A 436 31.10 12.88 16.45
CA MET A 436 31.91 11.69 16.14
C MET A 436 32.18 11.55 14.64
N ALA A 437 31.16 11.77 13.80
CA ALA A 437 31.32 11.76 12.35
C ALA A 437 32.32 12.83 11.89
N GLN A 438 32.20 14.06 12.40
CA GLN A 438 33.11 15.16 12.11
C GLN A 438 34.55 14.94 12.61
N ALA A 439 34.75 14.02 13.55
CA ALA A 439 36.07 13.60 14.03
C ALA A 439 36.71 12.51 13.16
N GLY A 440 36.01 12.01 12.13
CA GLY A 440 36.52 10.99 11.20
C GLY A 440 36.07 9.56 11.51
N VAL A 441 35.08 9.38 12.39
CA VAL A 441 34.49 8.06 12.71
C VAL A 441 33.32 7.79 11.76
N ASP A 442 33.20 6.56 11.25
CA ASP A 442 32.01 6.15 10.50
C ASP A 442 30.83 6.01 11.46
N VAL A 443 29.72 6.71 11.23
CA VAL A 443 28.53 6.72 12.09
C VAL A 443 27.32 6.20 11.33
N LEU A 444 26.70 5.15 11.87
CA LEU A 444 25.44 4.60 11.37
C LEU A 444 24.38 4.67 12.46
N CYS A 445 23.25 5.30 12.17
CA CYS A 445 22.11 5.37 13.07
C CYS A 445 20.93 4.59 12.49
N PHE A 446 20.41 3.62 13.23
CA PHE A 446 19.29 2.78 12.83
C PHE A 446 18.11 2.98 13.79
N CYS A 447 17.01 3.52 13.27
CA CYS A 447 15.78 3.75 14.01
C CYS A 447 14.62 3.01 13.31
N PRO A 448 14.17 1.85 13.81
CA PRO A 448 13.04 1.12 13.21
C PRO A 448 11.72 1.91 13.26
N GLU A 449 11.62 2.87 14.18
CA GLU A 449 10.49 3.80 14.29
C GLU A 449 10.65 4.96 13.29
N ARG A 450 9.72 5.07 12.34
CA ARG A 450 9.80 6.08 11.28
C ARG A 450 9.69 7.52 11.80
N ASP A 451 8.96 7.73 12.89
CA ASP A 451 8.78 9.04 13.52
C ASP A 451 10.06 9.61 14.14
N ALA A 452 11.07 8.77 14.43
CA ALA A 452 12.37 9.21 14.94
C ALA A 452 13.08 10.17 13.96
N ARG A 453 12.72 10.14 12.68
CA ARG A 453 13.20 11.08 11.65
C ARG A 453 12.95 12.55 12.02
N LYS A 454 11.86 12.86 12.73
CA LYS A 454 11.52 14.24 13.13
C LYS A 454 12.61 14.87 14.01
N ALA A 455 13.23 14.09 14.90
CA ALA A 455 14.29 14.58 15.77
C ALA A 455 15.55 14.99 14.99
N PHE A 456 15.86 14.29 13.89
CA PHE A 456 16.96 14.63 13.00
C PHE A 456 16.62 15.82 12.10
N ALA A 457 15.44 15.82 11.48
CA ALA A 457 15.01 16.91 10.60
C ALA A 457 14.87 18.27 11.32
N GLY A 458 14.47 18.25 12.60
CA GLY A 458 14.36 19.44 13.44
C GLY A 458 15.63 19.85 14.18
N HIS A 459 16.75 19.15 13.99
CA HIS A 459 17.97 19.42 14.74
C HIS A 459 18.66 20.72 14.27
N TYR A 460 19.29 21.46 15.17
CA TYR A 460 19.98 22.73 14.87
C TYR A 460 21.33 22.55 14.16
N LEU A 461 21.80 21.31 13.99
CA LEU A 461 23.08 21.03 13.33
C LEU A 461 22.83 20.81 11.84
N PRO A 462 23.80 21.15 10.97
CA PRO A 462 23.65 20.92 9.54
C PRO A 462 23.38 19.44 9.23
N PRO A 463 22.44 19.12 8.32
CA PRO A 463 22.06 17.75 7.96
C PRO A 463 23.13 17.13 7.06
N LEU A 464 24.25 16.74 7.67
CA LEU A 464 25.39 16.15 6.96
C LEU A 464 25.30 14.64 6.79
N TRP A 465 24.24 14.00 7.31
CA TRP A 465 24.03 12.55 7.19
C TRP A 465 23.32 12.18 5.88
N LEU A 466 23.62 10.99 5.36
CA LEU A 466 22.80 10.33 4.35
C LEU A 466 21.53 9.80 5.02
N GLU A 467 20.37 10.07 4.43
CA GLU A 467 19.09 9.61 4.94
C GLU A 467 18.57 8.43 4.11
N CYS A 468 18.20 7.33 4.76
CA CYS A 468 17.42 6.26 4.17
C CYS A 468 16.12 6.09 4.97
N CYS A 469 14.96 6.05 4.30
CA CYS A 469 13.67 5.99 4.98
C CYS A 469 12.81 4.89 4.35
N PHE A 470 12.47 3.87 5.14
CA PHE A 470 11.52 2.82 4.75
C PHE A 470 10.07 3.29 4.93
N GLU A 471 9.14 2.71 4.19
CA GLU A 471 7.71 3.05 4.29
C GLU A 471 7.09 2.58 5.61
N GLY A 472 7.47 1.37 6.04
CA GLY A 472 7.00 0.76 7.28
C GLY A 472 7.68 1.33 8.53
N SER A 473 7.05 1.09 9.67
CA SER A 473 7.56 1.44 10.99
C SER A 473 7.41 0.22 11.90
N LEU A 474 8.48 -0.12 12.62
CA LEU A 474 8.48 -1.23 13.58
C LEU A 474 8.83 -0.71 14.98
N PRO A 475 8.32 -1.35 16.05
CA PRO A 475 8.76 -1.04 17.40
C PRO A 475 10.25 -1.37 17.57
N SER A 476 10.94 -0.62 18.42
CA SER A 476 12.35 -0.88 18.74
C SER A 476 12.49 -2.16 19.59
N GLU A 477 12.98 -3.23 18.97
CA GLU A 477 13.37 -4.49 19.62
C GLU A 477 14.88 -4.56 19.84
N PRO A 478 15.43 -5.40 20.75
CA PRO A 478 16.88 -5.58 20.91
C PRO A 478 17.59 -5.92 19.59
N PHE A 479 18.84 -5.46 19.44
CA PHE A 479 19.63 -5.67 18.24
C PHE A 479 19.80 -7.18 17.97
N PRO A 480 19.56 -7.66 16.73
CA PRO A 480 19.51 -9.09 16.43
C PRO A 480 20.83 -9.81 16.69
N GLN A 481 20.75 -10.99 17.33
CA GLN A 481 21.89 -11.84 17.68
C GLN A 481 22.00 -13.11 16.80
N ARG A 482 20.98 -13.41 15.98
CA ARG A 482 20.94 -14.54 15.05
C ARG A 482 20.11 -14.19 13.81
N GLU A 483 20.35 -14.91 12.72
CA GLU A 483 19.55 -14.81 11.50
C GLU A 483 18.17 -15.45 11.69
N GLU A 484 17.13 -14.78 11.22
CA GLU A 484 15.75 -15.26 11.20
C GLU A 484 15.44 -15.92 9.85
N ARG A 485 14.63 -16.98 9.85
CA ARG A 485 14.29 -17.73 8.63
C ARG A 485 13.27 -16.94 7.80
N VAL A 486 13.74 -16.22 6.80
CA VAL A 486 12.89 -15.47 5.85
C VAL A 486 12.52 -16.38 4.68
N ARG A 487 11.22 -16.43 4.33
CA ARG A 487 10.77 -16.97 3.05
C ARG A 487 10.87 -15.86 2.03
N ALA A 488 11.85 -15.92 1.14
CA ALA A 488 12.03 -14.89 0.12
C ALA A 488 10.80 -14.86 -0.82
N GLY A 489 10.12 -13.71 -0.88
CA GLY A 489 9.11 -13.45 -1.90
C GLY A 489 9.77 -13.31 -3.26
N THR A 490 9.26 -14.03 -4.26
CA THR A 490 9.76 -13.90 -5.64
C THR A 490 9.24 -12.60 -6.26
N THR A 491 9.89 -12.12 -7.32
CA THR A 491 9.42 -10.96 -8.11
C THR A 491 7.97 -11.15 -8.57
N ALA A 492 7.59 -12.39 -8.93
CA ALA A 492 6.22 -12.74 -9.28
C ALA A 492 5.24 -12.65 -8.09
N TYR A 493 5.65 -13.07 -6.89
CA TYR A 493 4.84 -12.94 -5.68
C TYR A 493 4.59 -11.48 -5.30
N ASN A 494 5.63 -10.65 -5.36
CA ASN A 494 5.52 -9.22 -5.07
C ASN A 494 4.68 -8.49 -6.14
N ALA A 495 4.86 -8.81 -7.42
CA ALA A 495 4.03 -8.30 -8.50
C ALA A 495 2.57 -8.74 -8.37
N SER A 496 2.30 -9.98 -7.96
CA SER A 496 0.95 -10.49 -7.68
C SER A 496 0.30 -9.77 -6.51
N ARG A 497 1.06 -9.45 -5.45
CA ARG A 497 0.55 -8.67 -4.30
C ARG A 497 0.27 -7.21 -4.68
N GLU A 498 1.12 -6.60 -5.50
CA GLU A 498 0.92 -5.25 -6.02
C GLU A 498 -0.31 -5.19 -6.95
N LEU A 499 -0.47 -6.18 -7.84
CA LEU A 499 -1.66 -6.36 -8.68
C LEU A 499 -2.92 -6.63 -7.84
N ASP A 500 -2.85 -7.52 -6.84
CA ASP A 500 -3.95 -7.83 -5.91
C ASP A 500 -4.38 -6.60 -5.11
N GLN A 501 -3.44 -5.73 -4.72
CA GLN A 501 -3.80 -4.48 -4.05
C GLN A 501 -4.49 -3.54 -5.04
N LEU A 502 -3.99 -3.42 -6.27
CA LEU A 502 -4.59 -2.56 -7.29
C LEU A 502 -5.97 -3.02 -7.79
N LEU A 503 -6.24 -4.33 -7.78
CA LEU A 503 -7.50 -4.91 -8.28
C LEU A 503 -8.65 -4.81 -7.27
N TYR A 504 -8.35 -4.96 -5.97
CA TYR A 504 -9.37 -5.15 -4.93
C TYR A 504 -9.54 -3.95 -3.99
N SER A 505 -8.75 -2.89 -4.16
CA SER A 505 -9.00 -1.60 -3.52
C SER A 505 -10.05 -0.80 -4.30
N ASP A 506 -11.21 -0.57 -3.68
CA ASP A 506 -12.25 0.40 -4.11
C ASP A 506 -12.92 0.13 -5.47
N THR A 507 -12.92 -1.13 -5.93
CA THR A 507 -13.54 -1.55 -7.20
C THR A 507 -14.90 -2.24 -7.04
N GLY A 508 -15.33 -2.52 -5.81
CA GLY A 508 -16.51 -3.36 -5.54
C GLY A 508 -16.35 -4.83 -5.95
N MET A 509 -15.14 -5.24 -6.38
CA MET A 509 -14.83 -6.63 -6.71
C MET A 509 -14.35 -7.38 -5.48
N PHE A 510 -14.84 -8.60 -5.31
CA PHE A 510 -14.43 -9.47 -4.22
C PHE A 510 -13.23 -10.34 -4.61
N ARG A 511 -12.29 -10.50 -3.67
CA ARG A 511 -11.21 -11.48 -3.81
C ARG A 511 -11.80 -12.89 -3.81
N ASP A 512 -11.17 -13.79 -4.55
CA ASP A 512 -11.52 -15.20 -4.44
C ASP A 512 -11.32 -15.64 -2.99
N ARG A 513 -12.37 -16.20 -2.40
CA ARG A 513 -12.44 -16.62 -1.00
C ARG A 513 -12.10 -15.49 -0.02
N GLN A 514 -12.52 -14.26 -0.33
CA GLN A 514 -12.34 -13.10 0.55
C GLN A 514 -12.98 -13.30 1.94
N PHE A 515 -14.10 -14.01 1.98
CA PHE A 515 -14.91 -14.16 3.19
C PHE A 515 -14.93 -15.61 3.65
N ALA A 516 -14.72 -15.79 4.95
CA ALA A 516 -14.79 -17.10 5.60
C ALA A 516 -16.17 -17.38 6.23
N ARG A 517 -17.08 -16.40 6.25
CA ARG A 517 -18.39 -16.48 6.90
C ARG A 517 -19.49 -15.87 6.03
N SER A 518 -20.67 -16.49 6.11
CA SER A 518 -21.88 -15.98 5.48
C SER A 518 -23.13 -16.17 6.34
N GLN A 519 -24.18 -15.42 6.03
CA GLN A 519 -25.52 -15.55 6.55
C GLN A 519 -26.48 -15.75 5.36
N PRO A 520 -27.35 -16.77 5.37
CA PRO A 520 -28.31 -17.00 4.30
C PRO A 520 -29.41 -15.93 4.32
N VAL A 521 -29.92 -15.60 3.15
CA VAL A 521 -31.13 -14.79 2.93
C VAL A 521 -32.01 -15.59 1.98
N THR A 522 -32.80 -16.51 2.53
CA THR A 522 -33.69 -17.36 1.72
C THR A 522 -34.74 -16.49 1.04
N LEU A 523 -34.72 -16.47 -0.30
CA LEU A 523 -35.57 -15.63 -1.11
C LEU A 523 -36.97 -16.21 -1.23
N LYS A 524 -37.98 -15.33 -1.24
CA LYS A 524 -39.35 -15.67 -1.68
C LYS A 524 -39.45 -15.41 -3.18
N THR A 525 -39.78 -16.42 -3.96
CA THR A 525 -39.67 -16.39 -5.42
C THR A 525 -40.93 -16.92 -6.11
N THR A 526 -41.06 -16.63 -7.39
CA THR A 526 -42.06 -17.24 -8.28
C THR A 526 -41.46 -18.37 -9.11
N TYR A 527 -42.32 -19.21 -9.72
CA TYR A 527 -41.86 -20.34 -10.56
C TYR A 527 -40.91 -19.90 -11.69
N ASP A 528 -41.16 -18.75 -12.31
CA ASP A 528 -40.33 -18.24 -13.41
C ASP A 528 -38.97 -17.72 -12.93
N GLU A 529 -38.89 -17.22 -11.70
CA GLU A 529 -37.65 -16.68 -11.12
C GLU A 529 -36.68 -17.78 -10.66
N VAL A 530 -37.18 -18.96 -10.28
CA VAL A 530 -36.33 -20.06 -9.80
C VAL A 530 -35.24 -20.39 -10.81
N GLU A 531 -35.57 -20.57 -12.09
CA GLU A 531 -34.58 -20.91 -13.12
C GLU A 531 -33.64 -19.75 -13.46
N GLN A 532 -34.15 -18.51 -13.41
CA GLN A 532 -33.35 -17.31 -13.66
C GLN A 532 -32.28 -17.16 -12.59
N LEU A 533 -32.69 -17.15 -11.32
CA LEU A 533 -31.81 -17.00 -10.18
C LEU A 533 -30.86 -18.20 -10.04
N TRP A 534 -31.28 -19.41 -10.42
CA TRP A 534 -30.40 -20.59 -10.41
C TRP A 534 -29.11 -20.38 -11.21
N LYS A 535 -29.11 -19.57 -12.28
CA LYS A 535 -27.94 -19.34 -13.12
C LYS A 535 -27.06 -18.18 -12.64
N GLU A 536 -27.60 -17.32 -11.76
CA GLU A 536 -26.93 -16.11 -11.30
C GLU A 536 -26.01 -16.36 -10.10
N GLU A 537 -24.85 -15.70 -10.08
CA GLU A 537 -23.93 -15.69 -8.94
C GLU A 537 -24.52 -14.88 -7.77
N ALA A 538 -24.10 -15.19 -6.54
CA ALA A 538 -24.62 -14.57 -5.32
C ALA A 538 -24.56 -13.03 -5.36
N GLN A 539 -23.45 -12.44 -5.83
CA GLN A 539 -23.24 -10.99 -5.88
C GLN A 539 -24.22 -10.22 -6.78
N TYR A 540 -24.87 -10.88 -7.74
CA TYR A 540 -25.82 -10.26 -8.66
C TYR A 540 -27.28 -10.44 -8.22
N ARG A 541 -27.52 -11.20 -7.14
CA ARG A 541 -28.87 -11.49 -6.67
C ARG A 541 -29.43 -10.36 -5.79
N PRO A 542 -30.76 -10.18 -5.79
CA PRO A 542 -31.40 -9.22 -4.89
C PRO A 542 -31.09 -9.57 -3.44
N SER A 543 -30.92 -8.54 -2.61
CA SER A 543 -30.58 -8.66 -1.17
C SER A 543 -29.17 -9.15 -0.85
N PHE A 544 -28.28 -9.29 -1.84
CA PHE A 544 -26.87 -9.54 -1.58
C PHE A 544 -26.24 -8.32 -0.89
N LYS A 545 -25.50 -8.56 0.20
CA LYS A 545 -24.70 -7.52 0.85
C LYS A 545 -23.52 -8.12 1.62
N THR A 546 -22.52 -7.29 1.90
CA THR A 546 -21.40 -7.64 2.77
C THR A 546 -21.32 -6.65 3.92
N GLU A 547 -21.30 -7.14 5.17
CA GLU A 547 -21.29 -6.29 6.36
C GLU A 547 -20.45 -6.97 7.45
N GLY A 548 -19.51 -6.23 8.06
CA GLY A 548 -18.70 -6.75 9.18
C GLY A 548 -17.84 -7.98 8.85
N GLY A 549 -17.45 -8.19 7.59
CA GLY A 549 -16.71 -9.38 7.15
C GLY A 549 -17.57 -10.63 6.95
N VAL A 550 -18.89 -10.50 6.98
CA VAL A 550 -19.87 -11.56 6.69
C VAL A 550 -20.60 -11.24 5.39
N VAL A 551 -20.82 -12.26 4.56
CA VAL A 551 -21.63 -12.14 3.33
C VAL A 551 -23.07 -12.56 3.60
N TYR A 552 -24.03 -11.73 3.23
CA TYR A 552 -25.44 -12.11 3.24
C TYR A 552 -25.78 -12.69 1.87
N VAL A 553 -25.91 -14.01 1.81
CA VAL A 553 -26.02 -14.79 0.57
C VAL A 553 -27.50 -15.03 0.25
N PRO A 554 -28.04 -14.45 -0.84
CA PRO A 554 -29.40 -14.73 -1.27
C PRO A 554 -29.48 -16.12 -1.92
N ASN A 555 -30.25 -17.02 -1.31
CA ASN A 555 -30.33 -18.41 -1.75
C ASN A 555 -31.78 -18.87 -1.92
N LEU A 556 -31.97 -19.93 -2.70
CA LEU A 556 -33.27 -20.50 -3.01
C LEU A 556 -33.56 -21.70 -2.12
N PHE A 557 -34.80 -21.84 -1.66
CA PHE A 557 -35.33 -23.10 -1.16
C PHE A 557 -36.77 -23.23 -1.63
N SER A 558 -36.98 -23.96 -2.72
CA SER A 558 -38.27 -24.02 -3.41
C SER A 558 -38.68 -25.46 -3.73
N LYS A 559 -39.94 -25.77 -3.46
CA LYS A 559 -40.63 -26.98 -3.90
C LYS A 559 -41.54 -26.61 -5.06
N VAL A 560 -41.36 -27.25 -6.21
CA VAL A 560 -42.12 -27.01 -7.43
C VAL A 560 -43.05 -28.21 -7.67
N CYS A 561 -44.35 -27.94 -7.61
CA CYS A 561 -45.42 -28.92 -7.77
C CYS A 561 -46.07 -28.81 -9.16
N GLY A 562 -46.32 -29.96 -9.79
CA GLY A 562 -46.98 -30.02 -11.09
C GLY A 562 -46.07 -29.70 -12.28
N VAL A 563 -46.67 -29.76 -13.47
CA VAL A 563 -46.02 -29.61 -14.78
C VAL A 563 -46.78 -28.55 -15.59
N ASP A 564 -46.08 -27.48 -16.00
CA ASP A 564 -46.69 -26.40 -16.78
C ASP A 564 -47.31 -26.96 -18.08
N LYS A 565 -48.62 -26.72 -18.25
CA LYS A 565 -49.45 -27.22 -19.37
C LYS A 565 -49.34 -28.75 -19.63
N GLY A 566 -48.87 -29.53 -18.66
CA GLY A 566 -48.62 -30.96 -18.83
C GLY A 566 -47.47 -31.30 -19.81
N ASP A 567 -46.63 -30.34 -20.21
CA ASP A 567 -45.54 -30.58 -21.16
C ASP A 567 -44.33 -31.25 -20.47
N LEU A 568 -44.36 -32.58 -20.45
CA LEU A 568 -43.30 -33.40 -19.88
C LEU A 568 -41.95 -33.21 -20.59
N ALA A 569 -41.94 -32.94 -21.90
CA ALA A 569 -40.69 -32.77 -22.64
C ALA A 569 -39.97 -31.51 -22.17
N LEU A 570 -40.71 -30.39 -22.13
CA LEU A 570 -40.20 -29.12 -21.65
C LEU A 570 -39.80 -29.19 -20.17
N TYR A 571 -40.60 -29.85 -19.33
CA TYR A 571 -40.30 -30.06 -17.92
C TYR A 571 -38.95 -30.75 -17.70
N TRP A 572 -38.70 -31.86 -18.38
CA TRP A 572 -37.42 -32.57 -18.29
C TRP A 572 -36.26 -31.81 -18.91
N ASP A 573 -36.48 -31.02 -19.98
CA ASP A 573 -35.45 -30.15 -20.56
C ASP A 573 -35.04 -29.03 -19.59
N ARG A 574 -36.00 -28.41 -18.89
CA ARG A 574 -35.73 -27.38 -17.86
C ARG A 574 -34.94 -27.94 -16.68
N ILE A 575 -35.33 -29.09 -16.14
CA ILE A 575 -34.61 -29.75 -15.04
C ILE A 575 -33.18 -30.10 -15.49
N ARG A 576 -32.99 -30.62 -16.71
CA ARG A 576 -31.65 -30.89 -17.27
C ARG A 576 -30.79 -29.64 -17.38
N ALA A 577 -31.36 -28.50 -17.75
CA ALA A 577 -30.64 -27.23 -17.82
C ALA A 577 -30.18 -26.71 -16.44
N MET A 578 -30.83 -27.15 -15.35
CA MET A 578 -30.45 -26.82 -13.97
C MET A 578 -29.35 -27.72 -13.41
N VAL A 579 -29.09 -28.88 -14.02
CA VAL A 579 -28.03 -29.81 -13.60
C VAL A 579 -26.68 -29.34 -14.15
N THR A 580 -25.81 -28.91 -13.25
CA THR A 580 -24.45 -28.42 -13.56
C THR A 580 -23.39 -29.21 -12.78
N GLU A 581 -22.10 -28.89 -12.97
CA GLU A 581 -21.01 -29.48 -12.18
C GLU A 581 -21.15 -29.17 -10.68
N GLU A 582 -21.75 -28.03 -10.33
CA GLU A 582 -22.00 -27.60 -8.96
C GLU A 582 -23.35 -28.12 -8.40
N THR A 583 -23.94 -29.14 -9.04
CA THR A 583 -25.25 -29.68 -8.67
C THR A 583 -25.18 -31.09 -8.10
N TYR A 584 -25.56 -31.21 -6.83
CA TYR A 584 -25.87 -32.47 -6.19
C TYR A 584 -27.29 -32.89 -6.60
N LEU A 585 -27.40 -33.92 -7.43
CA LEU A 585 -28.66 -34.39 -8.00
C LEU A 585 -29.16 -35.65 -7.28
N VAL A 586 -30.41 -35.62 -6.83
CA VAL A 586 -31.15 -36.75 -6.23
C VAL A 586 -32.38 -37.05 -7.07
N THR A 587 -32.57 -38.32 -7.44
CA THR A 587 -33.71 -38.78 -8.26
C THR A 587 -34.52 -39.91 -7.62
N SER A 588 -34.23 -40.27 -6.36
CA SER A 588 -34.91 -41.33 -5.63
C SER A 588 -34.87 -41.08 -4.13
N LEU A 589 -36.00 -41.26 -3.44
CA LEU A 589 -36.10 -41.17 -1.98
C LEU A 589 -36.33 -42.56 -1.34
N PRO A 590 -35.83 -42.81 -0.10
CA PRO A 590 -34.83 -42.00 0.59
C PRO A 590 -33.45 -42.14 -0.05
N PHE A 591 -32.69 -41.04 -0.10
CA PHE A 591 -31.36 -40.96 -0.70
C PHE A 591 -30.23 -41.02 0.34
N LEU A 592 -30.47 -40.57 1.57
CA LEU A 592 -29.41 -40.46 2.56
C LEU A 592 -29.09 -41.82 3.20
N LYS A 593 -27.83 -42.26 3.06
CA LYS A 593 -27.31 -43.50 3.66
C LYS A 593 -26.26 -43.19 4.71
N LEU A 594 -26.66 -43.10 5.97
CA LEU A 594 -25.75 -42.88 7.09
C LEU A 594 -24.87 -44.13 7.33
N SER A 595 -23.64 -44.09 6.81
CA SER A 595 -22.64 -45.17 6.97
C SER A 595 -21.62 -44.89 8.09
N GLY A 596 -21.85 -43.84 8.88
CA GLY A 596 -20.95 -43.36 9.94
C GLY A 596 -21.44 -43.65 11.35
N PRO A 597 -20.65 -43.31 12.38
CA PRO A 597 -21.01 -43.54 13.76
C PRO A 597 -22.13 -42.57 14.15
N SER A 598 -23.24 -43.11 14.61
CA SER A 598 -24.34 -42.34 15.19
C SER A 598 -24.08 -42.00 16.65
N MET A 599 -24.57 -40.86 17.10
CA MET A 599 -24.53 -40.44 18.50
C MET A 599 -25.83 -40.83 19.20
N SER A 600 -25.72 -41.27 20.46
CA SER A 600 -26.86 -41.35 21.38
C SER A 600 -27.13 -39.99 22.05
N ALA A 601 -28.31 -39.82 22.64
CA ALA A 601 -28.68 -38.57 23.31
C ALA A 601 -27.70 -38.10 24.39
N PRO A 602 -27.20 -38.97 25.29
CA PRO A 602 -26.20 -38.55 26.28
C PRO A 602 -24.88 -38.10 25.64
N GLN A 603 -24.45 -38.76 24.56
CA GLN A 603 -23.22 -38.42 23.84
C GLN A 603 -23.35 -37.06 23.15
N ALA A 604 -24.48 -36.80 22.49
CA ALA A 604 -24.74 -35.51 21.86
C ALA A 604 -24.77 -34.37 22.89
N ARG A 605 -25.44 -34.58 24.03
CA ARG A 605 -25.50 -33.60 25.13
C ARG A 605 -24.14 -33.30 25.76
N ALA A 606 -23.19 -34.23 25.72
CA ALA A 606 -21.83 -33.99 26.21
C ALA A 606 -21.06 -32.93 25.39
N PHE A 607 -21.49 -32.69 24.14
CA PHE A 607 -20.94 -31.62 23.29
C PHE A 607 -21.68 -30.29 23.44
N LEU A 608 -22.69 -30.21 24.31
CA LEU A 608 -23.48 -29.01 24.53
C LEU A 608 -23.27 -28.43 25.93
N HIS A 609 -23.03 -27.13 26.00
CA HIS A 609 -22.97 -26.36 27.23
C HIS A 609 -24.00 -25.22 27.15
N SER A 610 -25.03 -25.27 28.00
CA SER A 610 -26.11 -24.27 28.01
C SER A 610 -26.78 -24.06 26.64
N GLY A 611 -26.99 -25.14 25.88
CA GLY A 611 -27.59 -25.09 24.54
C GLY A 611 -26.65 -24.66 23.41
N ARG A 612 -25.38 -24.37 23.72
CA ARG A 612 -24.34 -24.06 22.74
C ARG A 612 -23.42 -25.25 22.50
N LEU A 613 -23.14 -25.55 21.23
CA LEU A 613 -22.16 -26.53 20.80
C LEU A 613 -20.77 -26.12 21.25
N ASP A 614 -20.00 -27.07 21.77
CA ASP A 614 -18.57 -26.95 22.02
C ASP A 614 -17.80 -27.46 20.79
N PRO A 615 -17.29 -26.55 19.92
CA PRO A 615 -16.61 -26.95 18.70
C PRO A 615 -15.33 -27.72 18.98
N LYS A 616 -14.63 -27.39 20.08
CA LYS A 616 -13.34 -28.01 20.43
C LYS A 616 -13.55 -29.46 20.88
N ALA A 617 -14.53 -29.69 21.74
CA ALA A 617 -14.87 -31.03 22.20
C ALA A 617 -15.34 -31.92 21.04
N LEU A 618 -16.18 -31.38 20.14
CA LEU A 618 -16.67 -32.13 19.00
C LEU A 618 -15.54 -32.47 18.01
N LYS A 619 -14.69 -31.49 17.63
CA LYS A 619 -13.54 -31.69 16.74
C LYS A 619 -12.55 -32.73 17.26
N ALA A 620 -12.39 -32.82 18.58
CA ALA A 620 -11.51 -33.81 19.23
C ALA A 620 -12.14 -35.21 19.36
N SER A 621 -13.42 -35.36 19.04
CA SER A 621 -14.15 -36.62 19.23
C SER A 621 -13.95 -37.61 18.07
N GLN A 622 -14.19 -38.90 18.34
CA GLN A 622 -14.18 -39.95 17.31
C GLN A 622 -15.26 -39.80 16.23
N PHE A 623 -16.27 -38.95 16.47
CA PHE A 623 -17.38 -38.75 15.56
C PHE A 623 -17.07 -37.70 14.48
N TYR A 624 -16.09 -36.82 14.72
CA TYR A 624 -15.76 -35.74 13.80
C TYR A 624 -14.73 -36.16 12.75
N ARG A 625 -15.13 -36.16 11.49
CA ARG A 625 -14.34 -36.73 10.37
C ARG A 625 -13.71 -35.68 9.45
N TYR A 626 -13.87 -34.41 9.75
CA TYR A 626 -13.51 -33.31 8.84
C TYR A 626 -12.19 -32.62 9.16
N GLY A 627 -11.34 -33.21 10.02
CA GLY A 627 -10.07 -32.59 10.42
C GLY A 627 -9.06 -32.36 9.29
N TYR A 628 -9.31 -32.87 8.08
CA TYR A 628 -8.51 -32.61 6.88
C TYR A 628 -8.95 -31.36 6.11
N LEU A 629 -10.13 -30.79 6.42
CA LEU A 629 -10.60 -29.54 5.81
C LEU A 629 -9.91 -28.33 6.46
N PRO A 630 -9.85 -27.17 5.80
CA PRO A 630 -9.39 -25.93 6.43
C PRO A 630 -10.18 -25.59 7.69
N ASP A 631 -9.51 -25.04 8.71
CA ASP A 631 -10.13 -24.70 9.99
C ASP A 631 -11.34 -23.77 9.83
N ASP A 632 -11.22 -22.77 8.95
CA ASP A 632 -12.31 -21.83 8.66
C ASP A 632 -13.56 -22.53 8.13
N THR A 633 -13.41 -23.54 7.26
CA THR A 633 -14.53 -24.33 6.72
C THR A 633 -15.14 -25.19 7.81
N GLN A 634 -14.31 -25.84 8.63
CA GLN A 634 -14.77 -26.65 9.76
C GLN A 634 -15.57 -25.81 10.76
N ASP A 635 -15.05 -24.65 11.16
CA ASP A 635 -15.72 -23.74 12.09
C ASP A 635 -17.03 -23.20 11.51
N TYR A 636 -17.03 -22.81 10.24
CA TYR A 636 -18.24 -22.35 9.56
C TYR A 636 -19.34 -23.42 9.56
N MET A 637 -19.00 -24.69 9.26
CA MET A 637 -19.97 -25.78 9.32
C MET A 637 -20.54 -25.95 10.74
N LEU A 638 -19.69 -25.90 11.77
CA LEU A 638 -20.13 -26.03 13.16
C LEU A 638 -21.03 -24.85 13.60
N GLU A 639 -20.72 -23.64 13.14
CA GLU A 639 -21.57 -22.46 13.34
C GLU A 639 -22.94 -22.64 12.67
N LYS A 640 -23.01 -23.27 11.49
CA LYS A 640 -24.29 -23.58 10.82
C LYS A 640 -25.07 -24.71 11.47
N ILE A 641 -24.39 -25.69 12.06
CA ILE A 641 -25.02 -26.70 12.92
C ILE A 641 -25.65 -25.99 14.14
N GLN A 642 -24.94 -25.05 14.77
CA GLN A 642 -25.50 -24.25 15.86
C GLN A 642 -26.71 -23.42 15.39
N ALA A 643 -26.61 -22.75 14.24
CA ALA A 643 -27.71 -21.97 13.70
C ALA A 643 -28.95 -22.83 13.44
N LEU A 644 -28.78 -24.07 12.96
CA LEU A 644 -29.89 -25.00 12.76
C LEU A 644 -30.60 -25.33 14.08
N MET A 645 -29.84 -25.51 15.17
CA MET A 645 -30.39 -25.73 16.51
C MET A 645 -31.11 -24.48 17.04
N ASP A 646 -30.59 -23.28 16.76
CA ASP A 646 -31.15 -22.02 17.24
C ASP A 646 -32.44 -21.62 16.50
N TYR A 647 -32.53 -21.86 15.19
CA TYR A 647 -33.69 -21.46 14.37
C TYR A 647 -34.88 -22.42 14.44
N ASP A 648 -34.71 -23.62 15.02
CA ASP A 648 -35.77 -24.61 15.23
C ASP A 648 -36.58 -24.93 13.95
N LEU A 649 -35.90 -25.06 12.81
CA LEU A 649 -36.52 -25.25 11.48
C LEU A 649 -37.12 -26.65 11.28
N ILE A 650 -36.74 -27.62 12.11
CA ILE A 650 -37.11 -29.03 11.98
C ILE A 650 -38.21 -29.37 12.99
N THR A 651 -39.28 -30.01 12.52
CA THR A 651 -40.43 -30.43 13.33
C THR A 651 -40.47 -31.95 13.50
N GLY A 652 -40.66 -32.40 14.74
CA GLY A 652 -40.79 -33.81 15.07
C GLY A 652 -39.45 -34.55 15.13
N GLY A 653 -39.42 -35.61 15.93
CA GLY A 653 -38.21 -36.35 16.29
C GLY A 653 -37.96 -36.35 17.79
N GLY A 654 -37.44 -37.45 18.32
CA GLY A 654 -37.09 -37.58 19.74
C GLY A 654 -35.88 -36.71 20.09
N ASP A 655 -34.71 -37.33 20.24
CA ASP A 655 -33.48 -36.58 20.51
C ASP A 655 -32.93 -35.95 19.21
N LEU A 656 -33.54 -34.82 18.83
CA LEU A 656 -33.26 -34.10 17.59
C LEU A 656 -31.79 -33.67 17.48
N THR A 657 -31.19 -33.24 18.59
CA THR A 657 -29.77 -32.86 18.65
C THR A 657 -28.85 -34.02 18.25
N ALA A 658 -29.03 -35.22 18.82
CA ALA A 658 -28.21 -36.37 18.44
C ALA A 658 -28.37 -36.73 16.98
N THR A 659 -29.59 -36.59 16.44
CA THR A 659 -29.86 -36.84 15.03
C THR A 659 -29.14 -35.81 14.15
N MET A 660 -29.26 -34.52 14.46
CA MET A 660 -28.56 -33.42 13.76
C MET A 660 -27.04 -33.64 13.73
N LEU A 661 -26.43 -33.92 14.88
CA LEU A 661 -24.98 -34.16 14.95
C LEU A 661 -24.58 -35.43 14.20
N SER A 662 -25.38 -36.50 14.25
CA SER A 662 -25.08 -37.75 13.54
C SER A 662 -25.11 -37.57 12.02
N VAL A 663 -26.06 -36.79 11.50
CA VAL A 663 -26.18 -36.48 10.06
C VAL A 663 -25.03 -35.57 9.62
N LEU A 664 -24.87 -34.43 10.31
CA LEU A 664 -24.01 -33.33 9.84
C LEU A 664 -22.52 -33.59 10.07
N THR A 665 -22.15 -34.57 10.89
CA THR A 665 -20.76 -35.07 11.02
C THR A 665 -20.42 -36.22 10.05
N ASN A 666 -21.39 -36.67 9.24
CA ASN A 666 -21.22 -37.77 8.28
C ASN A 666 -21.69 -37.41 6.85
N LEU A 667 -21.47 -36.16 6.42
CA LEU A 667 -21.70 -35.72 5.04
C LEU A 667 -20.77 -36.47 4.08
N ASP A 668 -21.27 -36.75 2.87
CA ASP A 668 -20.48 -37.39 1.83
C ASP A 668 -19.41 -36.46 1.23
N LYS A 669 -18.49 -37.03 0.46
CA LYS A 669 -17.37 -36.28 -0.12
C LYS A 669 -17.80 -35.27 -1.19
N GLU A 670 -18.92 -35.50 -1.88
CA GLU A 670 -19.39 -34.60 -2.94
C GLU A 670 -19.95 -33.32 -2.32
N LEU A 671 -20.78 -33.44 -1.28
CA LEU A 671 -21.28 -32.31 -0.50
C LEU A 671 -20.16 -31.54 0.19
N LEU A 672 -19.18 -32.24 0.78
CA LEU A 672 -18.03 -31.58 1.40
C LEU A 672 -17.18 -30.78 0.39
N ARG A 673 -17.08 -31.25 -0.86
CA ARG A 673 -16.39 -30.51 -1.93
C ARG A 673 -17.16 -29.26 -2.33
N LEU A 674 -18.48 -29.36 -2.49
CA LEU A 674 -19.34 -28.20 -2.77
C LEU A 674 -19.24 -27.17 -1.64
N LEU A 675 -19.29 -27.61 -0.38
CA LEU A 675 -19.10 -26.75 0.80
C LEU A 675 -17.73 -26.06 0.81
N GLN A 676 -16.65 -26.80 0.53
CA GLN A 676 -15.29 -26.27 0.56
C GLN A 676 -15.00 -25.29 -0.60
N ASN A 677 -15.64 -25.51 -1.76
CA ASN A 677 -15.46 -24.67 -2.94
C ASN A 677 -16.37 -23.45 -2.97
N PHE A 678 -17.36 -23.38 -2.08
CA PHE A 678 -18.31 -22.28 -2.05
C PHE A 678 -17.63 -20.96 -1.68
N ASP A 679 -17.44 -20.10 -2.68
CA ASP A 679 -17.16 -18.68 -2.50
C ASP A 679 -18.49 -17.93 -2.40
N PHE A 680 -18.75 -17.33 -1.24
CA PHE A 680 -20.01 -16.69 -0.91
C PHE A 680 -20.40 -15.53 -1.83
N THR A 681 -19.50 -15.07 -2.69
CA THR A 681 -19.76 -13.97 -3.65
C THR A 681 -20.02 -14.46 -5.07
N ARG A 682 -19.75 -15.74 -5.37
CA ARG A 682 -19.75 -16.32 -6.71
C ARG A 682 -20.90 -17.31 -6.91
N THR A 683 -20.68 -18.34 -7.75
CA THR A 683 -21.61 -19.43 -8.01
C THR A 683 -22.05 -20.12 -6.72
N ILE A 684 -23.36 -20.25 -6.55
CA ILE A 684 -23.97 -20.92 -5.41
C ILE A 684 -24.04 -22.43 -5.67
N PRO A 685 -23.60 -23.28 -4.73
CA PRO A 685 -23.75 -24.73 -4.85
C PRO A 685 -25.23 -25.13 -4.82
N LYS A 686 -25.57 -26.16 -5.59
CA LYS A 686 -26.96 -26.54 -5.87
C LYS A 686 -27.30 -27.91 -5.32
N PHE A 687 -28.50 -28.03 -4.75
CA PHE A 687 -29.09 -29.29 -4.36
C PHE A 687 -30.44 -29.47 -5.08
N LEU A 688 -30.51 -30.44 -5.98
CA LEU A 688 -31.68 -30.65 -6.84
C LEU A 688 -32.27 -32.03 -6.57
N VAL A 689 -33.55 -32.06 -6.18
CA VAL A 689 -34.29 -33.30 -5.98
C VAL A 689 -35.41 -33.40 -7.00
N VAL A 690 -35.56 -34.57 -7.61
CA VAL A 690 -36.73 -34.93 -8.41
C VAL A 690 -37.40 -36.11 -7.72
N ASP A 691 -38.60 -35.90 -7.18
CA ASP A 691 -39.40 -36.91 -6.52
C ASP A 691 -40.72 -37.10 -7.26
N VAL A 692 -40.84 -38.25 -7.93
CA VAL A 692 -42.03 -38.67 -8.69
C VAL A 692 -42.86 -39.72 -7.94
N THR A 693 -42.48 -40.04 -6.70
CA THR A 693 -43.02 -41.16 -5.90
C THR A 693 -43.88 -40.68 -4.74
N GLU A 694 -44.55 -41.62 -4.06
CA GLU A 694 -45.28 -41.35 -2.81
C GLU A 694 -44.37 -41.37 -1.56
N THR A 695 -43.06 -41.58 -1.73
CA THR A 695 -42.11 -41.70 -0.62
C THR A 695 -41.84 -40.35 0.02
N LEU A 696 -42.02 -40.25 1.34
CA LEU A 696 -41.75 -39.02 2.08
C LEU A 696 -40.26 -38.87 2.41
N PHE A 697 -39.79 -37.63 2.57
CA PHE A 697 -38.46 -37.36 3.08
C PHE A 697 -38.31 -37.84 4.53
N SER A 698 -37.17 -38.44 4.85
CA SER A 698 -36.83 -38.81 6.23
C SER A 698 -36.48 -37.58 7.07
N LEU A 699 -36.48 -37.72 8.40
CA LEU A 699 -36.04 -36.67 9.31
C LEU A 699 -34.60 -36.23 9.02
N GLU A 700 -33.71 -37.19 8.76
CA GLU A 700 -32.30 -36.97 8.46
C GLU A 700 -32.09 -36.19 7.16
N GLU A 701 -32.91 -36.46 6.15
CA GLU A 701 -32.87 -35.74 4.87
C GLU A 701 -33.35 -34.30 5.04
N CYS A 702 -34.41 -34.08 5.80
CA CYS A 702 -34.89 -32.75 6.15
C CYS A 702 -33.85 -31.94 6.96
N ILE A 703 -33.15 -32.59 7.90
CA ILE A 703 -32.02 -31.98 8.63
C ILE A 703 -30.92 -31.53 7.66
N LEU A 704 -30.55 -32.38 6.70
CA LEU A 704 -29.54 -32.04 5.70
C LEU A 704 -29.98 -30.84 4.86
N LEU A 705 -31.21 -30.85 4.33
CA LEU A 705 -31.73 -29.75 3.50
C LEU A 705 -31.79 -28.42 4.27
N ALA A 706 -32.26 -28.43 5.52
CA ALA A 706 -32.26 -27.22 6.36
C ALA A 706 -30.85 -26.70 6.63
N PHE A 707 -29.89 -27.60 6.90
CA PHE A 707 -28.49 -27.22 7.07
C PHE A 707 -27.92 -26.59 5.79
N LEU A 708 -28.16 -27.18 4.62
CA LEU A 708 -27.69 -26.66 3.35
C LEU A 708 -28.32 -25.30 3.01
N ASN A 709 -29.61 -25.11 3.32
CA ASN A 709 -30.24 -23.80 3.23
C ASN A 709 -29.52 -22.77 4.12
N LEU A 710 -29.19 -23.14 5.36
CA LEU A 710 -28.49 -22.25 6.29
C LEU A 710 -27.05 -21.93 5.88
N VAL A 711 -26.41 -22.83 5.15
CA VAL A 711 -25.12 -22.59 4.49
C VAL A 711 -25.26 -21.62 3.31
N GLY A 712 -26.42 -21.58 2.66
CA GLY A 712 -26.71 -20.74 1.51
C GLY A 712 -26.76 -21.50 0.17
N PHE A 713 -26.98 -22.81 0.17
CA PHE A 713 -27.21 -23.57 -1.07
C PHE A 713 -28.53 -23.14 -1.72
N ASP A 714 -28.60 -23.22 -3.05
CA ASP A 714 -29.89 -23.23 -3.74
C ASP A 714 -30.45 -24.65 -3.73
N ILE A 715 -31.68 -24.78 -3.24
CA ILE A 715 -32.38 -26.06 -3.12
C ILE A 715 -33.65 -25.99 -3.95
N ALA A 716 -33.80 -26.93 -4.89
CA ALA A 716 -35.02 -27.11 -5.66
C ALA A 716 -35.52 -28.56 -5.55
N VAL A 717 -36.78 -28.72 -5.17
CA VAL A 717 -37.46 -30.02 -5.07
C VAL A 717 -38.60 -30.06 -6.07
N PHE A 718 -38.44 -30.85 -7.13
CA PHE A 718 -39.45 -31.03 -8.17
C PHE A 718 -40.34 -32.23 -7.82
N THR A 719 -41.62 -31.96 -7.61
CA THR A 719 -42.64 -32.96 -7.24
C THR A 719 -43.83 -32.85 -8.19
N PRO A 720 -43.75 -33.44 -9.40
CA PRO A 720 -44.79 -33.27 -10.43
C PRO A 720 -46.16 -33.81 -10.00
N THR A 721 -46.21 -34.70 -9.00
CA THR A 721 -47.44 -35.24 -8.41
C THR A 721 -48.15 -34.26 -7.46
N GLY A 722 -47.46 -33.22 -6.98
CA GLY A 722 -47.99 -32.29 -5.97
C GLY A 722 -48.07 -32.86 -4.54
N TYR A 723 -47.50 -34.04 -4.27
CA TYR A 723 -47.58 -34.66 -2.95
C TYR A 723 -46.90 -33.84 -1.85
N ARG A 724 -47.40 -33.96 -0.62
CA ARG A 724 -46.81 -33.37 0.59
C ARG A 724 -45.69 -34.27 1.12
N ASN A 725 -44.49 -34.12 0.56
CA ASN A 725 -43.30 -34.91 0.90
C ASN A 725 -42.34 -34.23 1.89
N LEU A 726 -42.10 -32.92 1.73
CA LEU A 726 -41.11 -32.14 2.50
C LEU A 726 -41.68 -31.57 3.82
N GLU A 727 -43.00 -31.35 3.86
CA GLU A 727 -43.74 -30.74 4.97
C GLU A 727 -43.86 -31.62 6.22
N SER A 728 -43.36 -32.87 6.17
CA SER A 728 -43.42 -33.83 7.27
C SER A 728 -42.54 -33.40 8.45
N HIS A 729 -41.36 -32.87 8.15
CA HIS A 729 -40.33 -32.55 9.14
C HIS A 729 -39.74 -31.15 9.01
N LEU A 730 -40.13 -30.35 8.02
CA LEU A 730 -39.70 -28.96 7.87
C LEU A 730 -40.86 -28.01 8.15
N ARG A 731 -40.58 -26.93 8.88
CA ARG A 731 -41.57 -25.85 9.06
C ARG A 731 -41.94 -25.25 7.69
N PRO A 732 -43.24 -25.05 7.39
CA PRO A 732 -43.68 -24.53 6.09
C PRO A 732 -43.07 -23.18 5.70
N ASP A 733 -42.71 -22.34 6.67
CA ASP A 733 -42.09 -21.03 6.41
C ASP A 733 -40.60 -21.12 5.99
N SER A 734 -40.02 -22.32 5.95
CA SER A 734 -38.60 -22.54 5.63
C SER A 734 -38.31 -22.62 4.13
N PHE A 735 -39.34 -22.81 3.29
CA PHE A 735 -39.22 -22.97 1.84
C PHE A 735 -40.49 -22.51 1.11
N ASP A 736 -40.37 -22.14 -0.15
CA ASP A 736 -41.53 -21.81 -0.99
C ASP A 736 -42.16 -23.07 -1.58
N THR A 737 -43.49 -23.16 -1.56
CA THR A 737 -44.23 -24.16 -2.35
C THR A 737 -44.89 -23.49 -3.55
N LEU A 738 -44.43 -23.84 -4.74
CA LEU A 738 -44.81 -23.23 -6.01
C LEU A 738 -45.60 -24.24 -6.84
N THR A 739 -46.76 -23.84 -7.38
CA THR A 739 -47.55 -24.68 -8.28
C THR A 739 -47.33 -24.23 -9.72
N ALA A 740 -46.68 -25.08 -10.52
CA ALA A 740 -46.33 -24.80 -11.92
C ALA A 740 -47.45 -25.16 -12.91
N GLY A 741 -48.30 -26.14 -12.60
CA GLY A 741 -49.35 -26.58 -13.52
C GLY A 741 -50.05 -27.86 -13.06
N GLU A 742 -50.35 -28.74 -14.02
CA GLU A 742 -51.12 -29.97 -13.81
C GLU A 742 -50.31 -31.01 -13.01
N PHE A 743 -50.98 -31.76 -12.14
CA PHE A 743 -50.34 -32.85 -11.40
C PHE A 743 -50.29 -34.12 -12.24
N LEU A 744 -49.09 -34.68 -12.40
CA LEU A 744 -48.84 -35.87 -13.19
C LEU A 744 -48.27 -36.99 -12.31
N PHE A 745 -48.74 -38.21 -12.55
CA PHE A 745 -48.46 -39.41 -11.76
C PHE A 745 -47.76 -40.48 -12.60
N ASP A 746 -47.24 -41.53 -11.95
CA ASP A 746 -46.62 -42.70 -12.59
C ASP A 746 -45.45 -42.36 -13.55
N LEU A 747 -44.71 -41.28 -13.25
CA LEU A 747 -43.61 -40.82 -14.07
C LEU A 747 -42.33 -41.61 -13.79
N THR A 748 -41.49 -41.76 -14.81
CA THR A 748 -40.12 -42.28 -14.68
C THR A 748 -39.13 -41.15 -14.95
N VAL A 749 -38.17 -40.94 -14.04
CA VAL A 749 -37.14 -39.90 -14.18
C VAL A 749 -36.17 -40.32 -15.28
N PRO A 750 -36.01 -39.53 -16.37
CA PRO A 750 -35.01 -39.80 -17.41
C PRO A 750 -33.59 -39.54 -16.89
N ASP A 751 -32.56 -39.93 -17.63
CA ASP A 751 -31.19 -39.52 -17.30
C ASP A 751 -31.04 -38.00 -17.46
N LEU A 752 -30.82 -37.32 -16.34
CA LEU A 752 -30.72 -35.87 -16.28
C LEU A 752 -29.27 -35.35 -16.42
N ARG A 753 -28.27 -36.23 -16.40
CA ARG A 753 -26.85 -35.84 -16.57
C ARG A 753 -26.37 -36.00 -18.02
N SER A 754 -27.03 -36.82 -18.85
CA SER A 754 -26.69 -36.91 -20.27
C SER A 754 -27.34 -35.80 -21.11
N ARG A 755 -26.51 -35.07 -21.86
CA ARG A 755 -26.99 -34.18 -22.95
C ARG A 755 -27.52 -35.06 -24.08
N ARG A 756 -28.73 -34.77 -24.60
CA ARG A 756 -29.23 -35.41 -25.82
C ARG A 756 -28.20 -35.23 -26.94
N ALA A 757 -27.76 -36.33 -27.54
CA ALA A 757 -26.98 -36.31 -28.78
C ALA A 757 -27.87 -35.74 -29.90
N GLY A 758 -27.81 -34.42 -30.10
CA GLY A 758 -28.67 -33.73 -31.07
C GLY A 758 -28.40 -32.23 -31.24
N GLU A 759 -27.75 -31.56 -30.29
CA GLU A 759 -27.48 -30.10 -30.35
C GLU A 759 -25.98 -29.76 -30.44
N SER A 760 -25.19 -30.59 -31.13
CA SER A 760 -23.82 -30.24 -31.56
C SER A 760 -23.77 -29.84 -33.04
N GLY A 761 -24.78 -29.09 -33.49
CA GLY A 761 -24.85 -28.50 -34.82
C GLY A 761 -24.37 -27.04 -34.86
N GLY A 762 -23.35 -26.67 -34.08
CA GLY A 762 -22.73 -25.36 -34.15
C GLY A 762 -22.04 -25.14 -35.50
N TRP A 763 -22.20 -23.95 -36.07
CA TRP A 763 -21.71 -23.46 -37.37
C TRP A 763 -20.31 -23.97 -37.84
N LEU A 764 -19.41 -24.26 -36.90
CA LEU A 764 -18.06 -24.81 -37.17
C LEU A 764 -18.04 -26.26 -37.69
N GLY A 765 -19.07 -27.07 -37.40
CA GLY A 765 -19.20 -28.43 -37.95
C GLY A 765 -19.59 -28.48 -39.44
N ARG A 766 -20.04 -27.36 -40.02
CA ARG A 766 -20.33 -27.22 -41.46
C ARG A 766 -19.14 -26.73 -42.28
N LEU A 767 -18.07 -26.25 -41.64
CA LEU A 767 -16.89 -25.68 -42.30
C LEU A 767 -15.70 -26.66 -42.41
N PHE A 768 -15.67 -27.69 -41.57
CA PHE A 768 -14.68 -28.78 -41.67
C PHE A 768 -15.40 -30.11 -41.80
N GLY A 769 -15.82 -30.38 -43.03
CA GLY A 769 -16.41 -31.65 -43.43
C GLY A 769 -15.44 -32.81 -43.16
N ALA A 770 -16.01 -33.90 -42.65
CA ALA A 770 -15.37 -35.18 -42.42
C ALA A 770 -14.66 -35.70 -43.69
N GLY A 771 -13.34 -35.79 -43.64
CA GLY A 771 -12.57 -36.69 -44.49
C GLY A 771 -12.69 -38.10 -43.92
N ARG A 772 -13.50 -38.95 -44.58
CA ARG A 772 -13.38 -40.41 -44.57
C ARG A 772 -12.75 -40.82 -45.91
N PRO A 773 -12.11 -41.99 -46.04
CA PRO A 773 -12.21 -43.19 -45.20
C PRO A 773 -11.06 -43.39 -44.21
#